data_AF-A0A1C6IUX7-F1
#
_entry.id   AF-A0A1C6IUX7-F1
#
_cell.length_a   1.000
_cell.length_b   1.000
_cell.length_c   1.000
_cell.angle_alpha   90.00
_cell.angle_beta   90.00
_cell.angle_gamma   90.00
#
_symmetry.space_group_name_H-M   'P 1'
#
loop_
_entity.id
_entity.type
_entity.pdbx_description
1 polymer ?
#
loop_
_entity_poly.entity_id
_entity_poly.type
_entity_poly.pdbx_seq_one_letter_code
_entity_poly.pdbx_strand_id
1 'polypeptide(L)'
;MADQNILKAQKYLNSMYGHRSEWVKIDEDGITGVKLCQGIIRAFQIENGVTPVTGNIGNVTLSKMRELKNISKMNTTDKSNPNVCIIQCALFAKGYNAGGITGIYYTTGVNAVKQYQGEAGLPVTGIIDWKVWMGLVSINWFRKTSSGDKKIVKIQQQLNTDWSDIIGVGPCDGVVSRFTSYGIIAALQAAEGIYTEFMGSIDKTNFGKQTTAKFPSVLKQGKNGDYVKYNKLVQYGLYLNGYDPERFDGIFDSTTKSKVEDFQKFYALTDIGLVTLGEVNCSTMKSLLVSKGDTDRKAKACDCSTVLNKQQALDIKNAGYQVVGRYLTGKVKGERKFITFEEIENIKNAGLRVFPIYQDGGYTLNYFKNLKQGLIDGHTAIAAAKRIGVPSGTVIYFAVDFDCYAAQMTSFIVPYFKKLNLVFNSETNTKNYKIGIYAPRYICSYIGEKGLAEYSFVADMSSGYSCNLGYPIPKNWAFDQFFELNTDNGGKFPSSPSFDLDKVGYSGRDKGFTTFDKVTYMSPDQLEEKNGNVLGNVQRDQFIYNVLEPLGYLNKVVKANIVYEKEFLIAAVPTEACTIYVSTKISNSFTPDNEFKGKPIYIEVDNKGTLTTTCENQIDNLSTGIELNGDASKLLDGTIDSLKEVAVSVTTGKIGMKLGVSEDGYPVYTFVVTTDDILPDSDSVDDEMTVEISFKLVPAIPTESSQPKYKIDWNRVAEVSVSVAAIVILSLAFAGGTYLVAMQAFFVAQKILIPA
;
A
#
# COMPACT_ATOMS: atom_id res chain seq x y z
N MET A 1 6.19 19.77 -17.24
CA MET A 1 6.64 20.86 -18.13
C MET A 1 6.92 22.07 -17.24
N ALA A 2 8.05 22.76 -17.44
CA ALA A 2 8.43 23.91 -16.62
C ALA A 2 7.49 25.10 -16.86
N ASP A 3 6.95 25.67 -15.78
CA ASP A 3 6.10 26.86 -15.83
C ASP A 3 6.96 28.12 -15.71
N GLN A 4 6.80 29.05 -16.66
CA GLN A 4 7.61 30.26 -16.74
C GLN A 4 7.35 31.24 -15.58
N ASN A 5 6.14 31.26 -15.01
CA ASN A 5 5.84 32.09 -13.84
C ASN A 5 6.44 31.50 -12.56
N ILE A 6 6.45 30.17 -12.44
CA ILE A 6 7.16 29.49 -11.34
C ILE A 6 8.66 29.74 -11.45
N LEU A 7 9.25 29.62 -12.64
CA LEU A 7 10.67 29.88 -12.86
C LEU A 7 11.05 31.33 -12.50
N LYS A 8 10.20 32.31 -12.86
CA LYS A 8 10.38 33.72 -12.46
C LYS A 8 10.35 33.88 -10.94
N ALA A 9 9.43 33.21 -10.24
CA ALA A 9 9.35 33.26 -8.78
C ALA A 9 10.61 32.65 -8.13
N GLN A 10 11.07 31.49 -8.58
CA GLN A 10 12.29 30.84 -8.09
C GLN A 10 13.51 31.75 -8.25
N LYS A 11 13.71 32.31 -9.45
CA LYS A 11 14.80 33.26 -9.75
C LYS A 11 14.75 34.51 -8.89
N TYR A 12 13.56 35.11 -8.76
CA TYR A 12 13.37 36.29 -7.93
C TYR A 12 13.74 36.01 -6.47
N LEU A 13 13.22 34.93 -5.89
CA LEU A 13 13.46 34.57 -4.50
C LEU A 13 14.95 34.30 -4.21
N ASN A 14 15.62 33.53 -5.07
CA ASN A 14 17.06 33.29 -4.95
C ASN A 14 17.89 34.57 -5.09
N SER A 15 17.56 35.43 -6.05
CA SER A 15 18.27 36.69 -6.25
C SER A 15 18.06 37.67 -5.08
N MET A 16 16.83 37.77 -4.56
CA MET A 16 16.50 38.71 -3.50
C MET A 16 17.03 38.26 -2.13
N TYR A 17 16.92 36.97 -1.80
CA TYR A 17 17.21 36.47 -0.45
C TYR A 17 18.48 35.63 -0.35
N GLY A 18 19.13 35.26 -1.47
CA GLY A 18 20.29 34.36 -1.48
C GLY A 18 21.54 34.85 -0.72
N HIS A 19 21.61 36.15 -0.40
CA HIS A 19 22.67 36.73 0.42
C HIS A 19 22.46 36.51 1.92
N ARG A 20 21.28 36.05 2.34
CA ARG A 20 20.91 35.80 3.74
C ARG A 20 21.42 34.43 4.17
N SER A 21 22.06 34.35 5.33
CA SER A 21 22.58 33.09 5.86
C SER A 21 21.47 32.09 6.19
N GLU A 22 20.25 32.57 6.42
CA GLU A 22 19.07 31.75 6.70
C GLU A 22 18.40 31.20 5.43
N TRP A 23 18.82 31.67 4.23
CA TRP A 23 18.22 31.26 2.97
C TRP A 23 18.71 29.88 2.52
N VAL A 24 17.77 29.05 2.08
CA VAL A 24 18.07 27.76 1.44
C VAL A 24 17.77 27.92 -0.05
N LYS A 25 18.81 27.77 -0.88
CA LYS A 25 18.70 27.90 -2.34
C LYS A 25 17.61 26.96 -2.89
N ILE A 26 16.74 27.51 -3.73
CA ILE A 26 15.68 26.77 -4.41
C ILE A 26 16.16 26.42 -5.83
N ASP A 27 15.77 25.25 -6.32
CA ASP A 27 16.01 24.86 -7.71
C ASP A 27 15.23 25.78 -8.67
N GLU A 28 15.85 26.23 -9.76
CA GLU A 28 15.25 27.12 -10.77
C GLU A 28 14.79 26.33 -12.01
N ASP A 29 13.89 25.38 -11.78
CA ASP A 29 13.43 24.38 -12.75
C ASP A 29 12.02 24.66 -13.32
N GLY A 30 11.35 25.71 -12.83
CA GLY A 30 9.96 26.02 -13.18
C GLY A 30 8.94 25.03 -12.61
N ILE A 31 9.31 24.24 -11.60
CA ILE A 31 8.45 23.23 -10.95
C ILE A 31 8.08 23.70 -9.54
N THR A 32 6.77 23.72 -9.24
CA THR A 32 6.29 24.03 -7.89
C THR A 32 6.42 22.82 -6.96
N GLY A 33 6.45 23.05 -5.66
CA GLY A 33 6.55 21.98 -4.67
C GLY A 33 6.90 22.48 -3.28
N VAL A 34 7.21 21.54 -2.38
CA VAL A 34 7.49 21.82 -0.97
C VAL A 34 8.66 22.79 -0.81
N LYS A 35 9.77 22.60 -1.55
CA LYS A 35 10.95 23.49 -1.47
C LYS A 35 10.61 24.94 -1.83
N LEU A 36 9.85 25.17 -2.90
CA LEU A 36 9.43 26.51 -3.30
C LEU A 36 8.51 27.15 -2.24
N CYS A 37 7.52 26.40 -1.73
CA CYS A 37 6.63 26.91 -0.68
C CYS A 37 7.42 27.27 0.60
N GLN A 38 8.34 26.41 1.03
CA GLN A 38 9.22 26.70 2.16
C GLN A 38 10.11 27.92 1.91
N GLY A 39 10.61 28.09 0.69
CA GLY A 39 11.34 29.29 0.29
C GLY A 39 10.51 30.57 0.38
N ILE A 40 9.26 30.54 -0.08
CA ILE A 40 8.30 31.65 0.08
C ILE A 40 8.05 31.96 1.56
N ILE A 41 7.90 30.94 2.40
CA ILE A 41 7.76 31.13 3.86
C ILE A 41 9.03 31.74 4.46
N ARG A 42 10.23 31.30 4.06
CA ARG A 42 11.50 31.91 4.50
C ARG A 42 11.59 33.37 4.09
N ALA A 43 11.22 33.69 2.85
CA ALA A 43 11.19 35.07 2.36
C ALA A 43 10.25 35.93 3.21
N PHE A 44 9.03 35.45 3.51
CA PHE A 44 8.12 36.12 4.43
C PHE A 44 8.73 36.33 5.82
N GLN A 45 9.35 35.28 6.39
CA GLN A 45 9.95 35.35 7.72
C GLN A 45 11.10 36.36 7.75
N ILE A 46 11.98 36.33 6.76
CA ILE A 46 13.10 37.26 6.62
C ILE A 46 12.60 38.71 6.48
N GLU A 47 11.67 38.95 5.57
CA GLU A 47 11.15 40.28 5.26
C GLU A 47 10.44 40.92 6.46
N ASN A 48 9.77 40.10 7.27
CA ASN A 48 8.96 40.56 8.40
C ASN A 48 9.63 40.34 9.77
N GLY A 49 10.94 40.03 9.79
CA GLY A 49 11.73 39.92 11.02
C GLY A 49 11.31 38.77 11.95
N VAL A 50 10.82 37.65 11.40
CA VAL A 50 10.41 36.46 12.16
C VAL A 50 11.60 35.54 12.38
N THR A 51 11.91 35.27 13.65
CA THR A 51 12.98 34.35 14.08
C THR A 51 12.40 33.22 14.92
N PRO A 52 12.83 31.95 14.73
CA PRO A 52 13.77 31.48 13.70
C PRO A 52 13.14 31.42 12.29
N VAL A 53 13.97 31.62 11.27
CA VAL A 53 13.61 31.46 9.85
C VAL A 53 13.64 29.96 9.50
N THR A 54 12.50 29.30 9.63
CA THR A 54 12.38 27.84 9.49
C THR A 54 11.90 27.40 8.12
N GLY A 55 11.23 28.28 7.37
CA GLY A 55 10.46 27.90 6.19
C GLY A 55 9.16 27.14 6.52
N ASN A 56 8.74 27.13 7.79
CA ASN A 56 7.49 26.53 8.25
C ASN A 56 6.59 27.58 8.92
N ILE A 57 5.27 27.41 8.79
CA ILE A 57 4.28 28.28 9.44
C ILE A 57 4.06 27.79 10.88
N GLY A 58 4.84 28.32 11.82
CA GLY A 58 4.64 28.14 13.25
C GLY A 58 3.86 29.30 13.90
N ASN A 59 3.61 29.20 15.20
CA ASN A 59 2.85 30.21 15.95
C ASN A 59 3.43 31.63 15.85
N VAL A 60 4.77 31.78 15.81
CA VAL A 60 5.42 33.09 15.65
C VAL A 60 5.16 33.68 14.27
N THR A 61 5.28 32.88 13.22
CA THR A 61 4.96 33.28 11.83
C THR A 61 3.49 33.71 11.71
N LEU A 62 2.57 32.93 12.29
CA LEU A 62 1.14 33.21 12.28
C LEU A 62 0.80 34.50 13.04
N SER A 63 1.42 34.72 14.20
CA SER A 63 1.25 35.95 14.98
C SER A 63 1.68 37.16 14.16
N LYS A 64 2.83 37.09 13.49
CA LYS A 64 3.29 38.15 12.59
C LYS A 64 2.30 38.42 11.46
N MET A 65 1.77 37.38 10.80
CA MET A 65 0.77 37.56 9.74
C MET A 65 -0.47 38.34 10.22
N ARG A 66 -0.92 38.10 11.46
CA ARG A 66 -2.07 38.78 12.06
C ARG A 66 -1.80 40.23 12.45
N GLU A 67 -0.54 40.59 12.71
CA GLU A 67 -0.12 41.97 13.02
C GLU A 67 0.02 42.84 11.75
N LEU A 68 0.24 42.22 10.59
CA LEU A 68 0.43 42.96 9.35
C LEU A 68 -0.85 43.67 8.91
N LYS A 69 -0.67 44.90 8.39
CA LYS A 69 -1.77 45.66 7.80
C LYS A 69 -2.27 44.95 6.53
N ASN A 70 -3.60 44.96 6.35
CA ASN A 70 -4.23 44.46 5.14
C ASN A 70 -3.72 45.20 3.90
N ILE A 71 -3.44 44.47 2.82
CA ILE A 71 -3.02 45.05 1.54
C ILE A 71 -4.23 45.14 0.62
N SER A 72 -4.57 46.36 0.24
CA SER A 72 -5.60 46.68 -0.76
C SER A 72 -4.96 47.06 -2.09
N LYS A 73 -5.78 47.16 -3.14
CA LYS A 73 -5.32 47.55 -4.49
C LYS A 73 -4.47 48.83 -4.43
N MET A 74 -3.28 48.75 -5.03
CA MET A 74 -2.32 49.85 -5.14
C MET A 74 -2.50 50.59 -6.49
N ASN A 75 -2.07 51.85 -6.53
CA ASN A 75 -1.88 52.58 -7.78
C ASN A 75 -0.61 52.09 -8.47
N THR A 76 -0.57 52.19 -9.80
CA THR A 76 0.61 51.77 -10.58
C THR A 76 1.84 52.62 -10.32
N THR A 77 1.68 53.79 -9.70
CA THR A 77 2.75 54.73 -9.32
C THR A 77 3.19 54.59 -7.87
N ASP A 78 2.58 53.70 -7.08
CA ASP A 78 2.97 53.48 -5.70
C ASP A 78 4.38 52.87 -5.62
N LYS A 79 5.04 52.97 -4.46
CA LYS A 79 6.33 52.31 -4.25
C LYS A 79 6.16 50.79 -4.18
N SER A 80 7.10 50.07 -4.79
CA SER A 80 7.16 48.60 -4.72
C SER A 80 7.23 48.13 -3.26
N ASN A 81 6.43 47.13 -2.93
CA ASN A 81 6.36 46.52 -1.61
C ASN A 81 6.90 45.07 -1.67
N PRO A 82 7.97 44.73 -0.92
CA PRO A 82 8.54 43.38 -0.90
C PRO A 82 7.52 42.29 -0.50
N ASN A 83 6.61 42.58 0.42
CA ASN A 83 5.55 41.66 0.80
C ASN A 83 4.58 41.38 -0.37
N VAL A 84 4.35 42.36 -1.24
CA VAL A 84 3.57 42.14 -2.46
C VAL A 84 4.35 41.27 -3.46
N CYS A 85 5.66 41.43 -3.58
CA CYS A 85 6.49 40.54 -4.41
C CYS A 85 6.39 39.08 -3.93
N ILE A 86 6.48 38.85 -2.62
CA ILE A 86 6.34 37.52 -2.01
C ILE A 86 4.96 36.92 -2.31
N ILE A 87 3.88 37.71 -2.18
CA ILE A 87 2.52 37.25 -2.56
C ILE A 87 2.42 36.94 -4.05
N GLN A 88 3.01 37.74 -4.92
CA GLN A 88 3.02 37.48 -6.37
C GLN A 88 3.74 36.16 -6.68
N CYS A 89 4.87 35.88 -6.02
CA CYS A 89 5.52 34.58 -6.06
C CYS A 89 4.63 33.44 -5.56
N ALA A 90 3.92 33.65 -4.43
CA ALA A 90 3.01 32.66 -3.87
C ALA A 90 1.82 32.37 -4.80
N LEU A 91 1.21 33.39 -5.39
CA LEU A 91 0.15 33.25 -6.39
C LEU A 91 0.62 32.42 -7.58
N PHE A 92 1.81 32.69 -8.13
CA PHE A 92 2.38 31.86 -9.20
C PHE A 92 2.63 30.42 -8.75
N ALA A 93 3.19 30.22 -7.56
CA ALA A 93 3.41 28.88 -7.01
C ALA A 93 2.10 28.08 -6.83
N LYS A 94 0.97 28.77 -6.62
CA LYS A 94 -0.40 28.21 -6.52
C LYS A 94 -1.17 28.18 -7.85
N GLY A 95 -0.58 28.65 -8.95
CA GLY A 95 -1.22 28.64 -10.28
C GLY A 95 -2.26 29.76 -10.49
N TYR A 96 -2.13 30.88 -9.78
CA TYR A 96 -2.91 32.09 -9.99
C TYR A 96 -2.09 33.14 -10.75
N ASN A 97 -2.72 33.79 -11.72
CA ASN A 97 -2.05 34.80 -12.54
C ASN A 97 -1.89 36.11 -11.77
N ALA A 98 -0.73 36.34 -11.17
CA ALA A 98 -0.41 37.59 -10.49
C ALA A 98 0.00 38.74 -11.44
N GLY A 99 0.12 38.47 -12.74
CA GLY A 99 0.69 39.39 -13.72
C GLY A 99 2.23 39.33 -13.73
N GLY A 100 2.89 40.07 -12.84
CA GLY A 100 4.35 40.06 -12.68
C GLY A 100 4.78 40.23 -11.22
N ILE A 101 6.08 40.04 -10.93
CA ILE A 101 6.64 40.27 -9.58
C ILE A 101 7.16 41.71 -9.53
N THR A 102 6.25 42.66 -9.31
CA THR A 102 6.52 44.10 -9.37
C THR A 102 6.52 44.76 -7.99
N GLY A 103 5.94 44.09 -6.99
CA GLY A 103 5.65 44.67 -5.68
C GLY A 103 4.51 45.69 -5.70
N ILE A 104 3.78 45.80 -6.81
CA ILE A 104 2.59 46.63 -6.95
C ILE A 104 1.35 45.73 -7.07
N TYR A 105 0.39 45.89 -6.18
CA TYR A 105 -0.82 45.08 -6.13
C TYR A 105 -1.96 45.69 -6.95
N TYR A 106 -1.89 45.56 -8.27
CA TYR A 106 -2.87 46.11 -9.23
C TYR A 106 -3.95 45.09 -9.62
N THR A 107 -4.81 45.44 -10.60
CA THR A 107 -6.01 44.69 -10.99
C THR A 107 -5.79 43.18 -11.20
N THR A 108 -4.70 42.77 -11.86
CA THR A 108 -4.43 41.34 -12.12
C THR A 108 -4.19 40.57 -10.83
N GLY A 109 -3.38 41.12 -9.91
CA GLY A 109 -3.18 40.53 -8.58
C GLY A 109 -4.47 40.48 -7.76
N VAL A 110 -5.29 41.54 -7.81
CA VAL A 110 -6.61 41.57 -7.13
C VAL A 110 -7.52 40.45 -7.63
N ASN A 111 -7.58 40.24 -8.93
CA ASN A 111 -8.40 39.17 -9.52
C ASN A 111 -7.88 37.78 -9.14
N ALA A 112 -6.55 37.59 -9.09
CA ALA A 112 -5.93 36.36 -8.63
C ALA A 112 -6.25 36.04 -7.16
N VAL A 113 -6.20 37.04 -6.27
CA VAL A 113 -6.58 36.87 -4.86
C VAL A 113 -8.08 36.59 -4.72
N LYS A 114 -8.94 37.25 -5.50
CA LYS A 114 -10.38 36.94 -5.52
C LYS A 114 -10.65 35.50 -5.95
N GLN A 115 -9.95 35.02 -6.97
CA GLN A 115 -10.05 33.64 -7.42
C GLN A 115 -9.64 32.67 -6.30
N TYR A 116 -8.47 32.91 -5.70
CA TYR A 116 -8.00 32.13 -4.55
C TYR A 116 -9.00 32.13 -3.40
N GLN A 117 -9.54 33.30 -3.00
CA GLN A 117 -10.50 33.40 -1.90
C GLN A 117 -11.75 32.55 -2.18
N GLY A 118 -12.29 32.60 -3.40
CA GLY A 118 -13.43 31.78 -3.79
C GLY A 118 -13.12 30.28 -3.75
N GLU A 119 -11.95 29.88 -4.26
CA GLU A 119 -11.50 28.48 -4.24
C GLU A 119 -11.19 27.98 -2.82
N ALA A 120 -10.72 28.86 -1.92
CA ALA A 120 -10.41 28.56 -0.53
C ALA A 120 -11.63 28.60 0.41
N GLY A 121 -12.80 29.05 -0.05
CA GLY A 121 -13.98 29.21 0.82
C GLY A 121 -13.88 30.42 1.76
N LEU A 122 -13.14 31.46 1.37
CA LEU A 122 -12.99 32.73 2.09
C LEU A 122 -13.88 33.82 1.48
N PRO A 123 -14.16 34.92 2.22
CA PRO A 123 -14.83 36.08 1.65
C PRO A 123 -14.06 36.65 0.44
N VAL A 124 -14.75 36.84 -0.69
CA VAL A 124 -14.14 37.26 -1.97
C VAL A 124 -14.00 38.79 -2.02
N THR A 125 -13.05 39.33 -1.27
CA THR A 125 -12.81 40.77 -1.14
C THR A 125 -11.75 41.30 -2.11
N GLY A 126 -10.80 40.46 -2.50
CA GLY A 126 -9.57 40.88 -3.18
C GLY A 126 -8.58 41.61 -2.27
N ILE A 127 -8.82 41.62 -0.95
CA ILE A 127 -7.90 42.18 0.05
C ILE A 127 -7.02 41.07 0.57
N ILE A 128 -5.71 41.32 0.70
CA ILE A 128 -4.76 40.39 1.32
C ILE A 128 -4.76 40.68 2.82
N ASP A 129 -5.45 39.84 3.58
CA ASP A 129 -5.41 39.80 5.04
C ASP A 129 -4.53 38.63 5.53
N TRP A 130 -4.49 38.42 6.84
CA TRP A 130 -3.70 37.35 7.45
C TRP A 130 -4.12 35.93 6.99
N LYS A 131 -5.39 35.71 6.64
CA LYS A 131 -5.89 34.42 6.13
C LYS A 131 -5.41 34.18 4.70
N VAL A 132 -5.39 35.22 3.87
CA VAL A 132 -4.79 35.17 2.53
C VAL A 132 -3.30 34.87 2.61
N TRP A 133 -2.57 35.53 3.52
CA TRP A 133 -1.18 35.21 3.80
C TRP A 133 -0.99 33.74 4.19
N MET A 134 -1.71 33.29 5.22
CA MET A 134 -1.60 31.94 5.75
C MET A 134 -1.81 30.89 4.66
N GLY A 135 -2.87 31.01 3.86
CA GLY A 135 -3.16 30.01 2.84
C GLY A 135 -2.20 30.06 1.66
N LEU A 136 -1.93 31.23 1.07
CA LEU A 136 -1.11 31.32 -0.15
C LEU A 136 0.34 30.89 0.04
N VAL A 137 0.97 31.21 1.18
CA VAL A 137 2.37 30.84 1.43
C VAL A 137 2.54 29.42 1.96
N SER A 138 1.46 28.78 2.43
CA SER A 138 1.50 27.41 2.95
C SER A 138 1.78 26.37 1.85
N ILE A 139 1.95 25.11 2.26
CA ILE A 139 1.98 23.97 1.32
C ILE A 139 0.59 23.54 0.83
N ASN A 140 -0.49 24.17 1.31
CA ASN A 140 -1.86 23.79 0.98
C ASN A 140 -2.22 24.14 -0.47
N TRP A 141 -3.05 23.31 -1.09
CA TRP A 141 -3.57 23.53 -2.44
C TRP A 141 -5.07 23.84 -2.36
N PHE A 142 -5.56 24.72 -3.22
CA PHE A 142 -6.95 25.23 -3.18
C PHE A 142 -7.76 24.85 -4.41
N ARG A 143 -7.16 24.12 -5.34
CA ARG A 143 -7.82 23.50 -6.48
C ARG A 143 -7.80 22.00 -6.32
N LYS A 144 -8.87 21.35 -6.75
CA LYS A 144 -8.98 19.89 -6.78
C LYS A 144 -7.81 19.29 -7.55
N THR A 145 -7.09 18.36 -6.92
CA THR A 145 -6.06 17.59 -7.59
C THR A 145 -6.70 16.53 -8.50
N SER A 146 -5.88 15.84 -9.31
CA SER A 146 -6.37 14.70 -10.10
C SER A 146 -6.94 13.59 -9.22
N SER A 147 -6.30 13.32 -8.08
CA SER A 147 -6.75 12.35 -7.07
C SER A 147 -7.83 12.87 -6.13
N GLY A 148 -8.15 14.16 -6.14
CA GLY A 148 -9.07 14.79 -5.20
C GLY A 148 -10.55 14.55 -5.50
N ASP A 149 -11.36 14.49 -4.45
CA ASP A 149 -12.82 14.37 -4.48
C ASP A 149 -13.51 15.75 -4.36
N LYS A 150 -14.49 16.02 -5.22
CA LYS A 150 -15.27 17.27 -5.21
C LYS A 150 -16.06 17.49 -3.91
N LYS A 151 -16.57 16.42 -3.28
CA LYS A 151 -17.27 16.50 -1.99
C LYS A 151 -16.29 16.80 -0.85
N ILE A 152 -15.06 16.27 -0.91
CA ILE A 152 -14.00 16.65 0.04
C ILE A 152 -13.61 18.12 -0.15
N VAL A 153 -13.47 18.61 -1.39
CA VAL A 153 -13.27 20.05 -1.65
C VAL A 153 -14.38 20.88 -0.99
N LYS A 154 -15.63 20.44 -1.10
CA LYS A 154 -16.77 21.14 -0.48
C LYS A 154 -16.67 21.18 1.05
N ILE A 155 -16.31 20.06 1.69
CA ILE A 155 -16.08 19.97 3.14
C ILE A 155 -14.97 20.94 3.55
N GLN A 156 -13.83 20.90 2.86
CA GLN A 156 -12.68 21.75 3.11
C GLN A 156 -13.00 23.25 2.98
N GLN A 157 -13.73 23.64 1.93
CA GLN A 157 -14.20 25.01 1.76
C GLN A 157 -15.14 25.44 2.89
N GLN A 158 -16.08 24.58 3.30
CA GLN A 158 -16.97 24.90 4.42
C GLN A 158 -16.22 24.99 5.76
N LEU A 159 -15.20 24.16 5.99
CA LEU A 159 -14.33 24.29 7.16
C LEU A 159 -13.64 25.67 7.19
N ASN A 160 -13.11 26.11 6.05
CA ASN A 160 -12.50 27.44 5.94
C ASN A 160 -13.54 28.56 6.12
N THR A 161 -14.73 28.44 5.51
CA THR A 161 -15.82 29.42 5.64
C THR A 161 -16.26 29.55 7.09
N ASP A 162 -16.51 28.43 7.77
CA ASP A 162 -17.13 28.41 9.09
C ASP A 162 -16.10 28.67 10.21
N TRP A 163 -14.83 28.28 10.04
CA TRP A 163 -13.87 28.18 11.17
C TRP A 163 -12.51 28.84 10.95
N SER A 164 -12.22 29.46 9.80
CA SER A 164 -10.87 29.99 9.52
C SER A 164 -10.38 31.08 10.49
N ASP A 165 -11.28 31.77 11.20
CA ASP A 165 -10.89 32.72 12.26
C ASP A 165 -10.25 32.03 13.48
N ILE A 166 -10.62 30.77 13.72
CA ILE A 166 -10.18 29.99 14.88
C ILE A 166 -9.08 29.00 14.48
N ILE A 167 -9.29 28.25 13.39
CA ILE A 167 -8.39 27.14 13.00
C ILE A 167 -7.44 27.49 11.85
N GLY A 168 -7.59 28.67 11.25
CA GLY A 168 -6.82 29.10 10.08
C GLY A 168 -7.30 28.46 8.76
N VAL A 169 -6.52 28.65 7.69
CA VAL A 169 -6.91 28.27 6.33
C VAL A 169 -6.27 26.94 5.91
N GLY A 170 -7.11 25.93 5.69
CA GLY A 170 -6.74 24.60 5.21
C GLY A 170 -6.79 24.43 3.68
N PRO A 171 -6.27 23.32 3.14
CA PRO A 171 -6.35 23.02 1.71
C PRO A 171 -7.79 22.76 1.26
N CYS A 172 -8.08 23.05 -0.01
CA CYS A 172 -9.31 22.73 -0.73
C CYS A 172 -9.01 21.87 -1.98
N ASP A 173 -8.17 20.85 -1.81
CA ASP A 173 -7.61 20.01 -2.88
C ASP A 173 -8.36 18.70 -3.11
N GLY A 174 -9.34 18.39 -2.26
CA GLY A 174 -10.13 17.18 -2.34
C GLY A 174 -9.45 15.94 -1.76
N VAL A 175 -8.32 16.10 -1.06
CA VAL A 175 -7.59 15.01 -0.40
C VAL A 175 -7.66 15.22 1.11
N VAL A 176 -7.95 14.16 1.87
CA VAL A 176 -7.98 14.24 3.34
C VAL A 176 -6.55 14.33 3.88
N SER A 177 -6.04 15.55 3.95
CA SER A 177 -4.73 15.83 4.52
C SER A 177 -4.72 15.72 6.05
N ARG A 178 -3.52 15.73 6.63
CA ARG A 178 -3.33 15.91 8.08
C ARG A 178 -4.06 17.15 8.60
N PHE A 179 -4.00 18.26 7.85
CA PHE A 179 -4.74 19.48 8.19
C PHE A 179 -6.24 19.22 8.23
N THR A 180 -6.80 18.55 7.22
CA THR A 180 -8.24 18.25 7.18
C THR A 180 -8.66 17.39 8.37
N SER A 181 -7.85 16.37 8.69
CA SER A 181 -8.10 15.45 9.81
C SER A 181 -8.12 16.17 11.16
N TYR A 182 -7.11 17.00 11.46
CA TYR A 182 -7.06 17.78 12.70
C TYR A 182 -8.04 18.97 12.69
N GLY A 183 -8.31 19.54 11.52
CA GLY A 183 -9.19 20.69 11.34
C GLY A 183 -10.63 20.39 11.73
N ILE A 184 -11.12 19.18 11.48
CA ILE A 184 -12.48 18.78 11.92
C ILE A 184 -12.54 18.63 13.45
N ILE A 185 -11.49 18.13 14.10
CA ILE A 185 -11.42 18.07 15.57
C ILE A 185 -11.34 19.50 16.15
N ALA A 186 -10.52 20.37 15.57
CA ALA A 186 -10.41 21.76 15.96
C ALA A 186 -11.73 22.53 15.76
N ALA A 187 -12.45 22.26 14.68
CA ALA A 187 -13.78 22.81 14.41
C ALA A 187 -14.82 22.31 15.44
N LEU A 188 -14.74 21.06 15.90
CA LEU A 188 -15.57 20.57 17.00
C LEU A 188 -15.29 21.36 18.29
N GLN A 189 -14.02 21.55 18.64
CA GLN A 189 -13.62 22.30 19.83
C GLN A 189 -14.05 23.78 19.75
N ALA A 190 -13.99 24.37 18.56
CA ALA A 190 -14.54 25.70 18.30
C ALA A 190 -16.07 25.73 18.45
N ALA A 191 -16.78 24.73 17.92
CA ALA A 191 -18.24 24.61 18.07
C ALA A 191 -18.67 24.48 19.54
N GLU A 192 -17.87 23.78 20.35
CA GLU A 192 -18.02 23.59 21.80
C GLU A 192 -17.67 24.84 22.63
N GLY A 193 -17.09 25.87 22.00
CA GLY A 193 -16.63 27.08 22.67
C GLY A 193 -15.37 26.87 23.52
N ILE A 194 -14.59 25.82 23.25
CA ILE A 194 -13.27 25.61 23.88
C ILE A 194 -12.28 26.65 23.34
N TYR A 195 -12.33 26.90 22.03
CA TYR A 195 -11.58 27.96 21.38
C TYR A 195 -12.54 28.97 20.77
N THR A 196 -12.44 30.22 21.21
CA THR A 196 -13.20 31.36 20.69
C THR A 196 -12.33 32.34 19.91
N GLU A 197 -11.02 32.11 19.91
CA GLU A 197 -10.01 32.89 19.20
C GLU A 197 -9.07 31.96 18.43
N PHE A 198 -8.22 32.54 17.59
CA PHE A 198 -7.25 31.81 16.78
C PHE A 198 -6.33 30.92 17.65
N MET A 199 -6.34 29.61 17.40
CA MET A 199 -5.63 28.64 18.24
C MET A 199 -4.15 28.45 17.89
N GLY A 200 -3.67 29.07 16.81
CA GLY A 200 -2.31 28.82 16.30
C GLY A 200 -2.25 27.57 15.44
N SER A 201 -1.18 26.78 15.58
CA SER A 201 -1.04 25.50 14.89
C SER A 201 -2.04 24.47 15.41
N ILE A 202 -2.69 23.76 14.48
CA ILE A 202 -3.60 22.63 14.78
C ILE A 202 -2.89 21.27 14.81
N ASP A 203 -1.56 21.25 14.71
CA ASP A 203 -0.81 20.01 14.74
C ASP A 203 -0.99 19.30 16.08
N LYS A 204 -1.31 18.01 16.02
CA LYS A 204 -1.58 17.16 17.20
C LYS A 204 -2.83 17.57 17.99
N THR A 205 -3.75 18.35 17.40
CA THR A 205 -5.07 18.58 17.98
C THR A 205 -5.75 17.25 18.28
N ASN A 206 -6.22 17.09 19.52
CA ASN A 206 -6.71 15.83 20.05
C ASN A 206 -8.15 15.96 20.58
N PHE A 207 -8.96 14.91 20.40
CA PHE A 207 -10.26 14.77 21.05
C PHE A 207 -10.05 14.25 22.49
N GLY A 208 -9.65 15.16 23.39
CA GLY A 208 -9.33 14.84 24.78
C GLY A 208 -10.51 14.92 25.76
N LYS A 209 -10.19 14.91 27.06
CA LYS A 209 -11.17 14.98 28.16
C LYS A 209 -12.03 16.26 28.11
N GLN A 210 -11.43 17.40 27.77
CA GLN A 210 -12.16 18.68 27.68
C GLN A 210 -13.22 18.67 26.58
N THR A 211 -12.83 18.22 25.38
CA THR A 211 -13.76 18.01 24.25
C THR A 211 -14.85 17.01 24.62
N THR A 212 -14.48 15.90 25.26
CA THR A 212 -15.43 14.89 25.76
C THR A 212 -16.47 15.49 26.72
N ALA A 213 -16.04 16.34 27.66
CA ALA A 213 -16.91 16.96 28.66
C ALA A 213 -17.82 18.06 28.09
N LYS A 214 -17.42 18.70 26.99
CA LYS A 214 -18.18 19.78 26.33
C LYS A 214 -19.08 19.30 25.21
N PHE A 215 -18.86 18.08 24.69
CA PHE A 215 -19.66 17.51 23.62
C PHE A 215 -21.16 17.50 23.97
N PRO A 216 -22.06 17.91 23.06
CA PRO A 216 -23.49 17.85 23.31
C PRO A 216 -23.92 16.41 23.59
N SER A 217 -24.76 16.19 24.61
CA SER A 217 -25.10 14.84 25.10
C SER A 217 -25.49 13.83 24.00
N VAL A 218 -26.32 14.24 23.04
CA VAL A 218 -26.71 13.42 21.89
C VAL A 218 -27.16 14.29 20.70
N LEU A 219 -26.74 13.93 19.50
CA LEU A 219 -27.25 14.43 18.21
C LEU A 219 -28.12 13.34 17.57
N LYS A 220 -29.25 13.72 16.97
CA LYS A 220 -30.22 12.76 16.41
C LYS A 220 -31.13 13.42 15.38
N GLN A 221 -31.87 12.59 14.65
CA GLN A 221 -32.84 13.06 13.66
C GLN A 221 -33.79 14.14 14.22
N GLY A 222 -33.96 15.24 13.48
CA GLY A 222 -34.80 16.37 13.86
C GLY A 222 -34.18 17.33 14.89
N LYS A 223 -33.06 16.95 15.53
CA LYS A 223 -32.34 17.82 16.47
C LYS A 223 -31.41 18.76 15.71
N ASN A 224 -32.04 19.80 15.13
CA ASN A 224 -31.40 20.87 14.37
C ASN A 224 -31.35 22.17 15.20
N GLY A 225 -31.20 23.34 14.57
CA GLY A 225 -31.07 24.63 15.25
C GLY A 225 -29.62 24.91 15.67
N ASP A 226 -29.37 25.17 16.95
CA ASP A 226 -28.02 25.38 17.50
C ASP A 226 -27.05 24.19 17.27
N TYR A 227 -27.63 23.03 16.93
CA TYR A 227 -26.90 21.79 16.64
C TYR A 227 -26.35 21.69 15.20
N VAL A 228 -26.74 22.58 14.28
CA VAL A 228 -26.31 22.54 12.86
C VAL A 228 -24.80 22.45 12.71
N LYS A 229 -24.03 23.20 13.51
CA LYS A 229 -22.55 23.15 13.50
C LYS A 229 -22.00 21.78 13.87
N TYR A 230 -22.59 21.08 14.83
CA TYR A 230 -22.17 19.73 15.21
C TYR A 230 -22.62 18.69 14.18
N ASN A 231 -23.84 18.82 13.66
CA ASN A 231 -24.39 17.94 12.63
C ASN A 231 -23.59 18.00 11.33
N LYS A 232 -23.07 19.18 10.94
CA LYS A 232 -22.11 19.31 9.83
C LYS A 232 -20.87 18.44 10.06
N LEU A 233 -20.31 18.46 11.26
CA LEU A 233 -19.12 17.66 11.61
C LEU A 233 -19.43 16.15 11.59
N VAL A 234 -20.66 15.74 11.95
CA VAL A 234 -21.14 14.36 11.73
C VAL A 234 -21.15 14.03 10.23
N GLN A 235 -21.77 14.87 9.41
CA GLN A 235 -21.84 14.66 7.95
C GLN A 235 -20.45 14.59 7.31
N TYR A 236 -19.52 15.46 7.74
CA TYR A 236 -18.12 15.39 7.31
C TYR A 236 -17.49 14.06 7.72
N GLY A 237 -17.55 13.72 9.01
CA GLY A 237 -16.99 12.48 9.54
C GLY A 237 -17.54 11.22 8.85
N LEU A 238 -18.84 11.18 8.56
CA LEU A 238 -19.46 10.08 7.82
C LEU A 238 -18.86 9.97 6.41
N TYR A 239 -18.79 11.07 5.66
CA TYR A 239 -18.26 11.06 4.31
C TYR A 239 -16.78 10.62 4.28
N LEU A 240 -15.98 11.12 5.21
CA LEU A 240 -14.56 10.75 5.33
C LEU A 240 -14.35 9.27 5.69
N ASN A 241 -15.34 8.64 6.33
CA ASN A 241 -15.32 7.21 6.62
C ASN A 241 -16.05 6.35 5.55
N GLY A 242 -16.43 6.94 4.41
CA GLY A 242 -17.04 6.22 3.27
C GLY A 242 -18.56 6.11 3.31
N TYR A 243 -19.23 6.88 4.18
CA TYR A 243 -20.69 6.90 4.32
C TYR A 243 -21.24 8.25 3.84
N ASP A 244 -21.75 8.29 2.62
CA ASP A 244 -22.19 9.54 2.00
C ASP A 244 -23.53 10.03 2.57
N PRO A 245 -23.58 11.17 3.31
CA PRO A 245 -24.82 11.76 3.79
C PRO A 245 -25.54 12.60 2.71
N GLU A 246 -25.06 12.57 1.47
CA GLU A 246 -25.53 13.31 0.28
C GLU A 246 -25.31 14.82 0.33
N ARG A 247 -25.39 15.43 1.51
CA ARG A 247 -25.26 16.88 1.73
C ARG A 247 -24.53 17.22 3.03
N PHE A 248 -24.11 18.49 3.10
CA PHE A 248 -23.28 19.06 4.16
C PHE A 248 -23.90 20.36 4.71
N ASP A 249 -25.18 20.30 5.08
CA ASP A 249 -26.00 21.43 5.51
C ASP A 249 -26.21 21.48 7.04
N GLY A 250 -25.82 20.43 7.77
CA GLY A 250 -26.06 20.25 9.19
C GLY A 250 -27.50 19.89 9.56
N ILE A 251 -28.34 19.52 8.61
CA ILE A 251 -29.68 18.98 8.87
C ILE A 251 -29.56 17.49 9.15
N PHE A 252 -29.83 17.08 10.39
CA PHE A 252 -29.85 15.68 10.79
C PHE A 252 -31.21 15.07 10.43
N ASP A 253 -31.29 14.48 9.25
CA ASP A 253 -32.49 13.84 8.70
C ASP A 253 -32.42 12.31 8.74
N SER A 254 -33.37 11.65 8.06
CA SER A 254 -33.40 10.19 7.94
C SER A 254 -32.19 9.64 7.15
N THR A 255 -31.69 10.36 6.14
CA THR A 255 -30.49 9.95 5.39
C THR A 255 -29.26 9.95 6.28
N THR A 256 -29.03 11.05 7.01
CA THR A 256 -27.91 11.15 7.98
C THR A 256 -28.02 10.07 9.04
N LYS A 257 -29.22 9.86 9.62
CA LYS A 257 -29.47 8.77 10.57
C LYS A 257 -29.08 7.41 10.00
N SER A 258 -29.56 7.06 8.81
CA SER A 258 -29.24 5.78 8.17
C SER A 258 -27.73 5.58 7.99
N LYS A 259 -26.99 6.62 7.61
CA LYS A 259 -25.52 6.54 7.47
C LYS A 259 -24.81 6.38 8.81
N VAL A 260 -25.31 7.00 9.88
CA VAL A 260 -24.82 6.74 11.24
C VAL A 260 -25.05 5.28 11.64
N GLU A 261 -26.22 4.72 11.33
CA GLU A 261 -26.51 3.31 11.61
C GLU A 261 -25.57 2.36 10.87
N ASP A 262 -25.33 2.61 9.58
CA ASP A 262 -24.42 1.80 8.75
C ASP A 262 -22.99 1.85 9.30
N PHE A 263 -22.52 3.05 9.68
CA PHE A 263 -21.22 3.26 10.30
C PHE A 263 -21.09 2.51 11.64
N GLN A 264 -22.05 2.70 12.54
CA GLN A 264 -22.02 2.08 13.88
C GLN A 264 -22.02 0.55 13.82
N LYS A 265 -22.81 -0.03 12.90
CA LYS A 265 -22.83 -1.49 12.67
C LYS A 265 -21.50 -1.97 12.13
N PHE A 266 -20.95 -1.31 11.10
CA PHE A 266 -19.70 -1.72 10.49
C PHE A 266 -18.49 -1.60 11.41
N TYR A 267 -18.46 -0.62 12.32
CA TYR A 267 -17.42 -0.43 13.34
C TYR A 267 -17.68 -1.24 14.63
N ALA A 268 -18.71 -2.10 14.65
CA ALA A 268 -19.11 -2.91 15.80
C ALA A 268 -19.33 -2.10 17.11
N LEU A 269 -19.86 -0.88 16.98
CA LEU A 269 -20.06 0.03 18.13
C LEU A 269 -21.34 -0.28 18.91
N THR A 270 -22.32 -0.97 18.33
CA THR A 270 -23.62 -1.22 18.97
C THR A 270 -23.55 -2.15 20.18
N ASP A 271 -22.56 -3.04 20.22
CA ASP A 271 -22.51 -4.12 21.20
C ASP A 271 -21.64 -3.82 22.42
N ILE A 272 -21.09 -2.61 22.50
CA ILE A 272 -20.13 -2.21 23.54
C ILE A 272 -20.79 -1.34 24.64
N GLY A 273 -22.11 -1.16 24.57
CA GLY A 273 -22.94 -0.54 25.62
C GLY A 273 -22.80 0.98 25.73
N LEU A 274 -22.17 1.64 24.76
CA LEU A 274 -21.96 3.08 24.77
C LEU A 274 -22.78 3.83 23.73
N VAL A 275 -23.36 3.21 22.70
CA VAL A 275 -24.01 3.92 21.59
C VAL A 275 -25.46 3.48 21.39
N THR A 276 -26.31 4.42 20.99
CA THR A 276 -27.66 4.15 20.50
C THR A 276 -27.63 4.18 18.98
N LEU A 277 -28.22 3.15 18.35
CA LEU A 277 -28.23 3.01 16.90
C LEU A 277 -28.90 4.23 16.22
N GLY A 278 -28.18 4.89 15.31
CA GLY A 278 -28.65 6.05 14.53
C GLY A 278 -28.55 7.39 15.27
N GLU A 279 -28.12 7.40 16.53
CA GLU A 279 -27.81 8.62 17.28
C GLU A 279 -26.29 8.82 17.38
N VAL A 280 -25.83 10.08 17.40
CA VAL A 280 -24.42 10.41 17.59
C VAL A 280 -24.22 11.00 18.97
N ASN A 281 -23.64 10.21 19.85
CA ASN A 281 -23.09 10.66 21.12
C ASN A 281 -21.57 10.84 21.03
N CYS A 282 -20.93 11.19 22.16
CA CYS A 282 -19.49 11.45 22.19
C CYS A 282 -18.68 10.25 21.67
N SER A 283 -19.04 9.02 22.04
CA SER A 283 -18.33 7.83 21.59
C SER A 283 -18.42 7.64 20.07
N THR A 284 -19.61 7.85 19.49
CA THR A 284 -19.79 7.79 18.02
C THR A 284 -19.00 8.90 17.33
N MET A 285 -19.00 10.13 17.86
CA MET A 285 -18.22 11.23 17.29
C MET A 285 -16.71 10.97 17.38
N LYS A 286 -16.19 10.45 18.50
CA LYS A 286 -14.79 10.05 18.61
C LYS A 286 -14.42 9.03 17.54
N SER A 287 -15.27 8.01 17.32
CA SER A 287 -15.03 7.00 16.28
C SER A 287 -15.06 7.56 14.85
N LEU A 288 -15.87 8.59 14.59
CA LEU A 288 -15.87 9.28 13.29
C LEU A 288 -14.60 10.09 13.05
N LEU A 289 -14.06 10.73 14.09
CA LEU A 289 -13.02 11.76 13.95
C LEU A 289 -11.60 11.32 14.33
N VAL A 290 -11.45 10.25 15.11
CA VAL A 290 -10.16 9.75 15.60
C VAL A 290 -10.09 8.25 15.40
N SER A 291 -8.96 7.75 14.87
CA SER A 291 -8.81 6.33 14.54
C SER A 291 -9.17 5.41 15.70
N LYS A 292 -8.59 5.65 16.88
CA LYS A 292 -8.83 4.87 18.11
C LYS A 292 -10.25 4.98 18.68
N GLY A 293 -11.06 5.90 18.19
CA GLY A 293 -12.40 6.17 18.70
C GLY A 293 -12.43 6.45 20.20
N ASP A 294 -13.47 5.95 20.87
CA ASP A 294 -13.59 6.09 22.32
C ASP A 294 -12.79 5.02 23.05
N THR A 295 -11.69 5.42 23.70
CA THR A 295 -10.80 4.50 24.43
C THR A 295 -11.46 3.90 25.67
N ASP A 296 -12.53 4.52 26.18
CA ASP A 296 -13.28 4.02 27.35
C ASP A 296 -14.22 2.86 26.97
N ARG A 297 -14.46 2.61 25.66
CA ARG A 297 -15.35 1.54 25.21
C ARG A 297 -14.88 0.15 25.65
N LYS A 298 -15.83 -0.72 26.01
CA LYS A 298 -15.51 -2.14 26.24
C LYS A 298 -15.02 -2.78 24.94
N ALA A 299 -14.19 -3.82 25.09
CA ALA A 299 -13.66 -4.59 23.98
C ALA A 299 -14.09 -6.05 24.11
N LYS A 300 -14.22 -6.74 22.97
CA LYS A 300 -14.55 -8.17 22.90
C LYS A 300 -13.34 -9.02 22.54
N ALA A 301 -12.24 -8.40 22.10
CA ALA A 301 -10.96 -9.05 21.90
C ALA A 301 -9.85 -8.27 22.64
N CYS A 302 -8.72 -8.90 22.86
CA CYS A 302 -7.51 -8.25 23.37
C CYS A 302 -6.27 -8.89 22.76
N ASP A 303 -5.11 -8.28 22.93
CA ASP A 303 -3.82 -8.92 22.74
C ASP A 303 -2.87 -8.51 23.86
N CYS A 304 -1.81 -9.30 24.07
CA CYS A 304 -0.82 -9.00 25.11
C CYS A 304 0.51 -9.69 24.82
N SER A 305 1.60 -9.24 25.40
CA SER A 305 2.89 -9.96 25.34
C SER A 305 3.07 -10.96 26.49
N THR A 306 2.30 -10.80 27.58
CA THR A 306 2.41 -11.64 28.78
C THR A 306 1.88 -13.05 28.51
N VAL A 307 2.68 -14.07 28.83
CA VAL A 307 2.24 -15.48 28.83
C VAL A 307 1.22 -15.69 29.95
N LEU A 308 -0.01 -16.06 29.59
CA LEU A 308 -1.13 -16.10 30.52
C LEU A 308 -1.10 -17.33 31.43
N ASN A 309 -1.17 -17.09 32.73
CA ASN A 309 -1.49 -18.14 33.71
C ASN A 309 -3.01 -18.40 33.77
N LYS A 310 -3.41 -19.43 34.54
CA LYS A 310 -4.81 -19.81 34.71
C LYS A 310 -5.71 -18.66 35.18
N GLN A 311 -5.28 -17.89 36.18
CA GLN A 311 -6.08 -16.80 36.75
C GLN A 311 -6.23 -15.65 35.75
N GLN A 312 -5.14 -15.25 35.09
CA GLN A 312 -5.15 -14.20 34.06
C GLN A 312 -6.10 -14.54 32.90
N ALA A 313 -6.10 -15.80 32.43
CA ALA A 313 -7.03 -16.24 31.38
C ALA A 313 -8.50 -16.17 31.84
N LEU A 314 -8.80 -16.57 33.08
CA LEU A 314 -10.14 -16.45 33.66
C LEU A 314 -10.56 -14.99 33.82
N ASP A 315 -9.66 -14.11 34.29
CA ASP A 315 -9.95 -12.69 34.48
C ASP A 315 -10.19 -11.98 33.14
N ILE A 316 -9.45 -12.32 32.08
CA ILE A 316 -9.73 -11.87 30.71
C ILE A 316 -11.14 -12.30 30.31
N LYS A 317 -11.52 -13.56 30.50
CA LYS A 317 -12.87 -14.04 30.17
C LYS A 317 -13.96 -13.29 30.96
N ASN A 318 -13.77 -13.14 32.26
CA ASN A 318 -14.70 -12.48 33.17
C ASN A 318 -14.87 -10.99 32.84
N ALA A 319 -13.82 -10.34 32.31
CA ALA A 319 -13.89 -8.97 31.81
C ALA A 319 -14.69 -8.81 30.51
N GLY A 320 -15.14 -9.91 29.89
CA GLY A 320 -16.01 -9.93 28.72
C GLY A 320 -15.28 -10.15 27.38
N TYR A 321 -13.95 -10.36 27.43
CA TYR A 321 -13.19 -10.72 26.23
C TYR A 321 -13.53 -12.13 25.76
N GLN A 322 -13.45 -12.33 24.44
CA GLN A 322 -13.85 -13.57 23.77
C GLN A 322 -12.73 -14.18 22.94
N VAL A 323 -11.78 -13.36 22.47
CA VAL A 323 -10.67 -13.75 21.61
C VAL A 323 -9.41 -13.01 22.07
N VAL A 324 -8.28 -13.71 22.16
CA VAL A 324 -7.00 -13.16 22.59
C VAL A 324 -5.96 -13.34 21.50
N GLY A 325 -5.29 -12.26 21.13
CA GLY A 325 -4.15 -12.23 20.23
C GLY A 325 -2.91 -12.75 20.95
N ARG A 326 -2.30 -13.82 20.40
CA ARG A 326 -1.11 -14.44 21.01
C ARG A 326 0.03 -14.54 20.01
N TYR A 327 1.23 -14.19 20.45
CA TYR A 327 2.41 -14.23 19.61
C TYR A 327 2.89 -15.67 19.37
N LEU A 328 3.31 -15.97 18.15
CA LEU A 328 3.91 -17.25 17.79
C LEU A 328 5.41 -17.31 18.14
N THR A 329 6.08 -16.16 18.21
CA THR A 329 7.53 -16.04 18.36
C THR A 329 7.93 -14.81 19.20
N GLY A 330 9.23 -14.68 19.47
CA GLY A 330 9.84 -13.45 19.96
C GLY A 330 9.93 -13.27 21.47
N LYS A 331 10.52 -12.13 21.85
CA LYS A 331 10.72 -11.69 23.23
C LYS A 331 10.37 -10.19 23.39
N VAL A 332 10.01 -9.77 24.59
CA VAL A 332 9.89 -8.36 25.00
C VAL A 332 10.78 -8.13 26.21
N LYS A 333 11.71 -7.17 26.13
CA LYS A 333 12.64 -6.84 27.24
C LYS A 333 13.39 -8.08 27.79
N GLY A 334 13.74 -9.02 26.92
CA GLY A 334 14.42 -10.27 27.28
C GLY A 334 13.50 -11.42 27.70
N GLU A 335 12.24 -11.12 28.04
CA GLU A 335 11.23 -12.09 28.43
C GLU A 335 10.51 -12.70 27.22
N ARG A 336 10.13 -13.97 27.32
CA ARG A 336 9.35 -14.65 26.28
C ARG A 336 7.97 -14.02 26.13
N LYS A 337 7.54 -13.77 24.88
CA LYS A 337 6.15 -13.38 24.56
C LYS A 337 5.31 -14.44 23.84
N PHE A 338 5.93 -15.49 23.31
CA PHE A 338 5.22 -16.48 22.52
C PHE A 338 4.42 -17.48 23.36
N ILE A 339 3.30 -17.93 22.79
CA ILE A 339 2.34 -18.83 23.43
C ILE A 339 2.95 -20.19 23.79
N THR A 340 2.50 -20.76 24.90
CA THR A 340 3.02 -22.02 25.47
C THR A 340 1.96 -23.12 25.55
N PHE A 341 2.37 -24.39 25.67
CA PHE A 341 1.42 -25.50 25.87
C PHE A 341 0.58 -25.33 27.15
N GLU A 342 1.17 -24.86 28.25
CA GLU A 342 0.44 -24.60 29.49
C GLU A 342 -0.58 -23.46 29.31
N GLU A 343 -0.16 -22.38 28.64
CA GLU A 343 -1.04 -21.25 28.33
C GLU A 343 -2.20 -21.65 27.42
N ILE A 344 -1.96 -22.51 26.43
CA ILE A 344 -3.00 -23.06 25.55
C ILE A 344 -4.10 -23.72 26.38
N GLU A 345 -3.73 -24.55 27.37
CA GLU A 345 -4.70 -25.20 28.25
C GLU A 345 -5.41 -24.18 29.16
N ASN A 346 -4.70 -23.16 29.67
CA ASN A 346 -5.32 -22.07 30.45
C ASN A 346 -6.37 -21.30 29.64
N ILE A 347 -6.05 -20.92 28.40
CA ILE A 347 -6.95 -20.20 27.48
C ILE A 347 -8.17 -21.06 27.13
N LYS A 348 -7.96 -22.34 26.80
CA LYS A 348 -9.05 -23.30 26.53
C LYS A 348 -9.99 -23.45 27.71
N ASN A 349 -9.44 -23.67 28.91
CA ASN A 349 -10.22 -23.87 30.13
C ASN A 349 -11.00 -22.61 30.54
N ALA A 350 -10.50 -21.41 30.21
CA ALA A 350 -11.23 -20.16 30.37
C ALA A 350 -12.32 -19.94 29.30
N GLY A 351 -12.40 -20.78 28.27
CA GLY A 351 -13.36 -20.61 27.18
C GLY A 351 -13.06 -19.42 26.27
N LEU A 352 -11.77 -19.09 26.11
CA LEU A 352 -11.28 -18.06 25.20
C LEU A 352 -10.87 -18.67 23.84
N ARG A 353 -10.88 -17.83 22.80
CA ARG A 353 -10.38 -18.15 21.45
C ARG A 353 -9.04 -17.45 21.22
N VAL A 354 -8.24 -17.97 20.30
CA VAL A 354 -6.94 -17.41 19.92
C VAL A 354 -6.95 -16.90 18.48
N PHE A 355 -6.29 -15.78 18.21
CA PHE A 355 -5.78 -15.45 16.89
C PHE A 355 -4.25 -15.27 16.94
N PRO A 356 -3.46 -15.87 16.04
CA PRO A 356 -1.99 -15.83 16.10
C PRO A 356 -1.41 -14.54 15.51
N ILE A 357 -0.38 -14.01 16.17
CA ILE A 357 0.37 -12.82 15.74
C ILE A 357 1.82 -13.22 15.48
N TYR A 358 2.40 -12.74 14.39
CA TYR A 358 3.83 -12.84 14.10
C TYR A 358 4.49 -11.45 14.14
N GLN A 359 5.49 -11.29 15.01
CA GLN A 359 6.24 -10.03 15.17
C GLN A 359 7.60 -10.28 15.84
N ASP A 360 8.61 -10.66 15.07
CA ASP A 360 10.02 -10.67 15.52
C ASP A 360 10.79 -9.39 15.18
N GLY A 361 10.08 -8.42 14.61
CA GLY A 361 10.55 -7.09 14.28
C GLY A 361 9.39 -6.23 13.80
N GLY A 362 9.53 -5.60 12.64
CA GLY A 362 8.44 -4.86 12.00
C GLY A 362 8.13 -3.49 12.60
N TYR A 363 8.78 -3.09 13.69
CA TYR A 363 8.63 -1.77 14.32
C TYR A 363 9.55 -0.68 13.73
N THR A 364 10.30 -1.00 12.66
CA THR A 364 11.09 -0.02 11.90
C THR A 364 11.10 -0.36 10.40
N LEU A 365 11.32 0.64 9.56
CA LEU A 365 11.50 0.44 8.11
C LEU A 365 12.69 -0.49 7.78
N ASN A 366 13.76 -0.44 8.57
CA ASN A 366 14.99 -1.18 8.28
C ASN A 366 14.77 -2.69 8.25
N TYR A 367 13.83 -3.19 9.06
CA TYR A 367 13.42 -4.59 9.05
C TYR A 367 12.95 -5.04 7.66
N PHE A 368 12.17 -4.20 6.98
CA PHE A 368 11.60 -4.50 5.65
C PHE A 368 12.57 -4.23 4.49
N LYS A 369 13.76 -3.69 4.75
CA LYS A 369 14.80 -3.50 3.72
C LYS A 369 15.55 -4.79 3.39
N ASN A 370 15.57 -5.75 4.31
CA ASN A 370 16.10 -7.07 4.01
C ASN A 370 15.21 -7.75 2.97
N LEU A 371 15.75 -7.95 1.78
CA LEU A 371 14.99 -8.51 0.66
C LEU A 371 14.46 -9.91 0.98
N LYS A 372 15.12 -10.70 1.83
CA LYS A 372 14.66 -12.06 2.19
C LYS A 372 13.64 -12.08 3.34
N GLN A 373 13.33 -10.94 3.97
CA GLN A 373 12.60 -10.90 5.25
C GLN A 373 11.21 -11.54 5.17
N GLY A 374 10.45 -11.31 4.10
CA GLY A 374 9.13 -11.92 3.94
C GLY A 374 9.17 -13.45 3.83
N LEU A 375 10.23 -14.00 3.24
CA LEU A 375 10.42 -15.45 3.14
C LEU A 375 10.77 -16.04 4.51
N ILE A 376 11.74 -15.42 5.19
CA ILE A 376 12.19 -15.81 6.53
C ILE A 376 10.99 -15.83 7.50
N ASP A 377 10.20 -14.76 7.50
CA ASP A 377 9.05 -14.62 8.38
C ASP A 377 7.94 -15.62 8.04
N GLY A 378 7.70 -15.86 6.75
CA GLY A 378 6.70 -16.84 6.30
C GLY A 378 7.01 -18.25 6.79
N HIS A 379 8.25 -18.71 6.57
CA HIS A 379 8.71 -20.02 7.01
C HIS A 379 8.68 -20.14 8.54
N THR A 380 9.18 -19.12 9.23
CA THR A 380 9.24 -19.10 10.70
C THR A 380 7.85 -19.15 11.32
N ALA A 381 6.90 -18.36 10.79
CA ALA A 381 5.52 -18.33 11.26
C ALA A 381 4.81 -19.67 11.05
N ILE A 382 4.92 -20.29 9.87
CA ILE A 382 4.32 -21.60 9.58
C ILE A 382 4.91 -22.67 10.51
N ALA A 383 6.22 -22.68 10.68
CA ALA A 383 6.90 -23.65 11.55
C ALA A 383 6.47 -23.50 13.01
N ALA A 384 6.41 -22.25 13.52
CA ALA A 384 5.96 -21.96 14.88
C ALA A 384 4.49 -22.35 15.09
N ALA A 385 3.61 -22.03 14.15
CA ALA A 385 2.19 -22.38 14.20
C ALA A 385 1.97 -23.90 14.21
N LYS A 386 2.65 -24.64 13.32
CA LYS A 386 2.60 -26.12 13.29
C LYS A 386 3.09 -26.74 14.60
N ARG A 387 4.12 -26.17 15.24
CA ARG A 387 4.74 -26.70 16.46
C ARG A 387 3.80 -26.72 17.66
N ILE A 388 2.90 -25.75 17.74
CA ILE A 388 1.94 -25.64 18.85
C ILE A 388 0.57 -26.20 18.51
N GLY A 389 0.37 -26.69 17.27
CA GLY A 389 -0.89 -27.26 16.82
C GLY A 389 -1.93 -26.22 16.39
N VAL A 390 -1.52 -25.10 15.77
CA VAL A 390 -2.51 -24.19 15.17
C VAL A 390 -3.31 -24.94 14.08
N PRO A 391 -4.65 -24.86 14.07
CA PRO A 391 -5.46 -25.65 13.16
C PRO A 391 -5.39 -25.14 11.71
N SER A 392 -5.70 -26.04 10.78
CA SER A 392 -5.72 -25.76 9.34
C SER A 392 -6.62 -24.56 8.99
N GLY A 393 -6.21 -23.74 8.02
CA GLY A 393 -6.98 -22.57 7.56
C GLY A 393 -6.89 -21.33 8.43
N THR A 394 -6.14 -21.37 9.54
CA THR A 394 -5.99 -20.22 10.47
C THR A 394 -5.28 -19.04 9.81
N VAL A 395 -5.76 -17.82 10.10
CA VAL A 395 -5.11 -16.57 9.67
C VAL A 395 -4.01 -16.18 10.66
N ILE A 396 -2.79 -15.93 10.18
CA ILE A 396 -1.65 -15.45 10.98
C ILE A 396 -1.41 -13.97 10.66
N TYR A 397 -1.44 -13.09 11.66
CA TYR A 397 -1.31 -11.64 11.46
C TYR A 397 0.15 -11.18 11.54
N PHE A 398 0.70 -10.68 10.43
CA PHE A 398 2.07 -10.17 10.32
C PHE A 398 2.12 -8.66 10.59
N ALA A 399 3.00 -8.23 11.49
CA ALA A 399 3.05 -6.86 11.98
C ALA A 399 3.91 -5.89 11.14
N VAL A 400 3.32 -4.75 10.80
CA VAL A 400 3.94 -3.52 10.27
C VAL A 400 3.67 -2.40 11.29
N ASP A 401 4.49 -2.37 12.34
CA ASP A 401 4.23 -1.66 13.58
C ASP A 401 5.03 -0.34 13.69
N PHE A 402 4.92 0.50 12.67
CA PHE A 402 5.58 1.81 12.63
C PHE A 402 4.82 2.81 11.75
N ASP A 403 5.16 4.10 11.84
CA ASP A 403 4.62 5.13 10.95
C ASP A 403 5.19 5.00 9.53
N CYS A 404 4.64 4.06 8.76
CA CYS A 404 5.02 3.78 7.39
C CYS A 404 4.25 4.69 6.43
N TYR A 405 4.97 5.42 5.57
CA TYR A 405 4.38 6.31 4.58
C TYR A 405 3.98 5.56 3.30
N ALA A 406 3.04 6.12 2.53
CA ALA A 406 2.55 5.51 1.28
C ALA A 406 3.67 5.10 0.30
N ALA A 407 4.71 5.92 0.14
CA ALA A 407 5.86 5.59 -0.72
C ALA A 407 6.70 4.42 -0.16
N GLN A 408 6.86 4.34 1.17
CA GLN A 408 7.56 3.23 1.82
C GLN A 408 6.76 1.94 1.72
N MET A 409 5.43 2.02 1.82
CA MET A 409 4.54 0.88 1.66
C MET A 409 4.75 0.19 0.32
N THR A 410 4.74 0.95 -0.78
CA THR A 410 4.92 0.38 -2.13
C THR A 410 6.31 -0.22 -2.32
N SER A 411 7.35 0.42 -1.76
CA SER A 411 8.74 -0.02 -1.97
C SER A 411 9.17 -1.17 -1.07
N PHE A 412 8.59 -1.32 0.13
CA PHE A 412 9.10 -2.25 1.14
C PHE A 412 8.04 -3.21 1.69
N ILE A 413 6.80 -2.74 1.90
CA ILE A 413 5.75 -3.57 2.50
C ILE A 413 5.07 -4.47 1.47
N VAL A 414 4.80 -3.95 0.26
CA VAL A 414 4.21 -4.78 -0.83
C VAL A 414 5.14 -5.95 -1.21
N PRO A 415 6.46 -5.76 -1.44
CA PRO A 415 7.36 -6.88 -1.72
C PRO A 415 7.44 -7.88 -0.57
N TYR A 416 7.44 -7.41 0.69
CA TYR A 416 7.42 -8.27 1.87
C TYR A 416 6.19 -9.19 1.87
N PHE A 417 4.98 -8.65 1.64
CA PHE A 417 3.75 -9.45 1.60
C PHE A 417 3.65 -10.36 0.36
N LYS A 418 4.24 -9.97 -0.78
CA LYS A 418 4.36 -10.89 -1.94
C LYS A 418 5.20 -12.12 -1.60
N LYS A 419 6.31 -11.93 -0.87
CA LYS A 419 7.17 -13.02 -0.39
C LYS A 419 6.48 -13.90 0.64
N LEU A 420 5.71 -13.33 1.57
CA LEU A 420 4.86 -14.12 2.45
C LEU A 420 3.88 -15.00 1.66
N ASN A 421 3.21 -14.42 0.64
CA ASN A 421 2.28 -15.17 -0.20
C ASN A 421 2.97 -16.29 -0.97
N LEU A 422 4.22 -16.10 -1.43
CA LEU A 422 5.00 -17.17 -2.05
C LEU A 422 5.14 -18.38 -1.12
N VAL A 423 5.57 -18.16 0.12
CA VAL A 423 5.74 -19.24 1.10
C VAL A 423 4.40 -19.86 1.51
N PHE A 424 3.36 -19.05 1.68
CA PHE A 424 2.04 -19.53 2.13
C PHE A 424 1.30 -20.33 1.05
N ASN A 425 1.68 -20.21 -0.23
CA ASN A 425 1.12 -21.00 -1.33
C ASN A 425 2.11 -22.06 -1.85
N SER A 426 3.13 -22.42 -1.07
CA SER A 426 4.05 -23.52 -1.36
C SER A 426 3.78 -24.74 -0.48
N GLU A 427 4.43 -25.85 -0.79
CA GLU A 427 4.35 -27.12 -0.05
C GLU A 427 4.75 -26.99 1.43
N THR A 428 5.46 -25.91 1.79
CA THR A 428 5.75 -25.57 3.19
C THR A 428 4.47 -25.41 4.01
N ASN A 429 3.39 -24.88 3.44
CA ASN A 429 2.15 -24.58 4.14
C ASN A 429 1.11 -25.72 4.08
N THR A 430 1.49 -26.93 4.48
CA THR A 430 0.57 -28.10 4.52
C THR A 430 -0.70 -27.93 5.39
N LYS A 431 -0.81 -26.85 6.16
CA LYS A 431 -1.98 -26.52 6.99
C LYS A 431 -2.86 -25.45 6.36
N ASN A 432 -2.57 -25.01 5.12
CA ASN A 432 -3.35 -23.99 4.41
C ASN A 432 -3.59 -22.73 5.27
N TYR A 433 -2.61 -22.34 6.10
CA TYR A 433 -2.72 -21.09 6.86
C TYR A 433 -2.88 -19.92 5.89
N LYS A 434 -3.51 -18.85 6.37
CA LYS A 434 -3.75 -17.63 5.59
C LYS A 434 -2.97 -16.46 6.18
N ILE A 435 -2.71 -15.45 5.36
CA ILE A 435 -2.02 -14.24 5.79
C ILE A 435 -3.03 -13.21 6.26
N GLY A 436 -2.81 -12.67 7.47
CA GLY A 436 -3.42 -11.44 7.96
C GLY A 436 -2.35 -10.35 8.12
N ILE A 437 -2.78 -9.11 8.24
CA ILE A 437 -1.87 -7.96 8.44
C ILE A 437 -2.24 -7.21 9.72
N TYR A 438 -1.23 -6.88 10.54
CA TYR A 438 -1.33 -5.85 11.56
C TYR A 438 -0.64 -4.56 11.09
N ALA A 439 -1.39 -3.49 10.84
CA ALA A 439 -0.84 -2.23 10.32
C ALA A 439 -1.83 -1.04 10.46
N PRO A 440 -1.37 0.19 10.19
CA PRO A 440 -2.24 1.35 9.99
C PRO A 440 -3.30 1.15 8.89
N ARG A 441 -4.43 1.85 8.99
CA ARG A 441 -5.63 1.71 8.15
C ARG A 441 -5.37 1.67 6.64
N TYR A 442 -4.59 2.63 6.12
CA TYR A 442 -4.31 2.71 4.69
C TYR A 442 -3.49 1.52 4.20
N ILE A 443 -2.51 1.07 4.99
CA ILE A 443 -1.65 -0.07 4.64
C ILE A 443 -2.47 -1.35 4.63
N CYS A 444 -3.28 -1.56 5.66
CA CYS A 444 -4.22 -2.68 5.72
C CYS A 444 -5.15 -2.71 4.50
N SER A 445 -5.79 -1.57 4.16
CA SER A 445 -6.66 -1.45 2.99
C SER A 445 -5.92 -1.80 1.70
N TYR A 446 -4.74 -1.21 1.50
CA TYR A 446 -3.97 -1.38 0.26
C TYR A 446 -3.47 -2.82 0.07
N ILE A 447 -2.97 -3.46 1.13
CA ILE A 447 -2.51 -4.86 1.08
C ILE A 447 -3.70 -5.81 0.90
N GLY A 448 -4.83 -5.56 1.57
CA GLY A 448 -6.07 -6.33 1.41
C GLY A 448 -6.65 -6.22 0.00
N GLU A 449 -6.72 -5.03 -0.59
CA GLU A 449 -7.22 -4.80 -1.96
C GLU A 449 -6.34 -5.46 -3.03
N LYS A 450 -5.04 -5.66 -2.75
CA LYS A 450 -4.15 -6.44 -3.60
C LYS A 450 -4.33 -7.96 -3.46
N GLY A 451 -5.18 -8.42 -2.53
CA GLY A 451 -5.37 -9.83 -2.24
C GLY A 451 -4.17 -10.47 -1.54
N LEU A 452 -3.31 -9.67 -0.90
CA LEU A 452 -2.10 -10.16 -0.23
C LEU A 452 -2.34 -10.50 1.26
N ALA A 453 -3.47 -10.10 1.83
CA ALA A 453 -3.90 -10.47 3.18
C ALA A 453 -5.42 -10.68 3.21
N GLU A 454 -5.86 -11.75 3.88
CA GLU A 454 -7.27 -12.12 4.07
C GLU A 454 -7.97 -11.09 4.97
N TYR A 455 -7.41 -10.85 6.16
CA TYR A 455 -7.98 -9.99 7.18
C TYR A 455 -6.98 -8.96 7.73
N SER A 456 -7.52 -7.89 8.30
CA SER A 456 -6.74 -6.84 8.96
C SER A 456 -6.96 -6.81 10.46
N PHE A 457 -5.86 -6.73 11.20
CA PHE A 457 -5.77 -6.33 12.59
C PHE A 457 -5.27 -4.88 12.62
N VAL A 458 -6.15 -3.92 12.89
CA VAL A 458 -5.86 -2.51 12.60
C VAL A 458 -5.17 -1.84 13.78
N ALA A 459 -4.08 -1.11 13.53
CA ALA A 459 -3.30 -0.38 14.54
C ALA A 459 -3.88 1.02 14.84
N ASP A 460 -5.16 1.11 15.21
CA ASP A 460 -5.87 2.39 15.36
C ASP A 460 -5.45 3.22 16.58
N MET A 461 -4.87 2.59 17.61
CA MET A 461 -4.37 3.29 18.80
C MET A 461 -3.29 4.33 18.46
N SER A 462 -2.52 4.09 17.40
CA SER A 462 -1.49 4.98 16.84
C SER A 462 -2.12 6.10 16.00
N SER A 463 -2.99 6.92 16.62
CA SER A 463 -3.78 7.93 15.93
C SER A 463 -2.98 9.08 15.31
N GLY A 464 -1.68 9.18 15.63
CA GLY A 464 -0.76 10.13 15.01
C GLY A 464 -0.05 9.60 13.76
N TYR A 465 -0.16 8.31 13.45
CA TYR A 465 0.48 7.72 12.27
C TYR A 465 -0.18 8.23 10.99
N SER A 466 0.65 8.51 10.00
CA SER A 466 0.27 9.15 8.74
C SER A 466 -0.72 8.30 7.93
N CYS A 467 -0.60 6.99 7.99
CA CYS A 467 -1.52 6.05 7.32
C CYS A 467 -2.78 5.69 8.13
N ASN A 468 -2.99 6.31 9.30
CA ASN A 468 -4.26 6.31 10.04
C ASN A 468 -5.05 7.61 9.85
N LEU A 469 -4.36 8.73 9.63
CA LEU A 469 -4.96 10.06 9.49
C LEU A 469 -5.69 10.19 8.15
N GLY A 470 -7.01 10.35 8.21
CA GLY A 470 -7.86 10.58 7.04
C GLY A 470 -8.23 9.33 6.25
N TYR A 471 -7.98 8.14 6.80
CA TYR A 471 -8.32 6.88 6.16
C TYR A 471 -9.43 6.13 6.94
N PRO A 472 -10.44 5.56 6.26
CA PRO A 472 -11.43 4.69 6.87
C PRO A 472 -10.78 3.38 7.34
N ILE A 473 -11.42 2.69 8.29
CA ILE A 473 -11.00 1.34 8.67
C ILE A 473 -11.19 0.39 7.46
N PRO A 474 -10.26 -0.53 7.18
CA PRO A 474 -10.31 -1.42 6.01
C PRO A 474 -11.56 -2.31 5.99
N LYS A 475 -12.11 -2.59 4.80
CA LYS A 475 -13.31 -3.43 4.63
C LYS A 475 -13.18 -4.83 5.22
N ASN A 476 -11.97 -5.39 5.24
CA ASN A 476 -11.65 -6.73 5.77
C ASN A 476 -11.14 -6.71 7.22
N TRP A 477 -11.40 -5.66 8.00
CA TRP A 477 -11.00 -5.60 9.41
C TRP A 477 -11.66 -6.72 10.24
N ALA A 478 -10.83 -7.51 10.92
CA ALA A 478 -11.24 -8.54 11.87
C ALA A 478 -11.08 -8.05 13.32
N PHE A 479 -9.97 -7.36 13.56
CA PHE A 479 -9.53 -6.87 14.85
C PHE A 479 -9.09 -5.40 14.72
N ASP A 480 -9.23 -4.64 15.80
CA ASP A 480 -8.96 -3.19 15.82
C ASP A 480 -8.32 -2.81 17.17
N GLN A 481 -7.00 -2.67 17.23
CA GLN A 481 -6.29 -2.28 18.45
C GLN A 481 -6.44 -0.78 18.68
N PHE A 482 -7.07 -0.38 19.79
CA PHE A 482 -7.41 1.03 20.00
C PHE A 482 -6.93 1.62 21.32
N PHE A 483 -6.48 0.81 22.28
CA PHE A 483 -5.99 1.30 23.56
C PHE A 483 -5.16 0.27 24.33
N GLU A 484 -3.99 0.67 24.81
CA GLU A 484 -3.14 -0.15 25.69
C GLU A 484 -3.39 0.18 27.16
N LEU A 485 -3.66 -0.84 27.98
CA LEU A 485 -3.66 -0.77 29.44
C LEU A 485 -2.24 -1.04 29.96
N ASN A 486 -1.59 -0.03 30.52
CA ASN A 486 -0.26 -0.16 31.15
C ASN A 486 -0.08 0.87 32.28
N THR A 487 1.12 0.98 32.86
CA THR A 487 1.39 1.93 33.96
C THR A 487 1.20 3.39 33.57
N ASP A 488 1.42 3.72 32.30
CA ASP A 488 1.39 5.09 31.79
C ASP A 488 -0.01 5.45 31.24
N ASN A 489 -0.86 4.45 30.98
CA ASN A 489 -2.14 4.62 30.31
C ASN A 489 -3.22 3.69 30.88
N GLY A 490 -4.16 4.26 31.66
CA GLY A 490 -5.32 3.53 32.19
C GLY A 490 -5.04 2.51 33.30
N GLY A 491 -3.77 2.27 33.65
CA GLY A 491 -3.37 1.23 34.59
C GLY A 491 -3.27 -0.15 33.92
N LYS A 492 -2.48 -1.05 34.50
CA LYS A 492 -2.38 -2.45 34.05
C LYS A 492 -3.72 -3.17 34.16
N PHE A 493 -3.92 -4.21 33.34
CA PHE A 493 -5.10 -5.06 33.45
C PHE A 493 -5.20 -5.67 34.86
N PRO A 494 -6.34 -5.51 35.55
CA PRO A 494 -6.48 -5.91 36.94
C PRO A 494 -6.64 -7.43 37.05
N SER A 495 -5.52 -8.10 37.31
CA SER A 495 -5.39 -9.54 37.54
C SER A 495 -4.31 -9.78 38.59
N SER A 496 -4.11 -11.03 39.03
CA SER A 496 -3.01 -11.41 39.91
C SER A 496 -2.06 -12.43 39.23
N PRO A 497 -0.86 -12.00 38.76
CA PRO A 497 -0.37 -10.63 38.71
C PRO A 497 -1.05 -9.81 37.60
N SER A 498 -1.04 -8.48 37.78
CA SER A 498 -1.50 -7.53 36.77
C SER A 498 -0.50 -7.43 35.62
N PHE A 499 -0.95 -7.14 34.41
CA PHE A 499 -0.09 -7.11 33.23
C PHE A 499 -0.60 -6.11 32.19
N ASP A 500 0.27 -5.78 31.22
CA ASP A 500 -0.10 -4.85 30.15
C ASP A 500 -0.98 -5.59 29.13
N LEU A 501 -2.07 -4.95 28.68
CA LEU A 501 -3.07 -5.56 27.80
C LEU A 501 -3.65 -4.54 26.82
N ASP A 502 -3.71 -4.91 25.56
CA ASP A 502 -4.30 -4.11 24.51
C ASP A 502 -5.78 -4.43 24.34
N LYS A 503 -6.62 -3.39 24.31
CA LYS A 503 -8.05 -3.48 24.02
C LYS A 503 -8.23 -3.53 22.51
N VAL A 504 -8.91 -4.59 22.05
CA VAL A 504 -9.10 -4.88 20.63
C VAL A 504 -10.60 -4.97 20.29
N GLY A 505 -11.05 -4.11 19.38
CA GLY A 505 -12.35 -4.17 18.73
C GLY A 505 -12.48 -5.45 17.92
N TYR A 506 -13.70 -6.00 17.83
CA TYR A 506 -13.92 -7.32 17.23
C TYR A 506 -15.10 -7.27 16.26
N SER A 507 -14.82 -7.40 14.95
CA SER A 507 -15.86 -7.37 13.91
C SER A 507 -16.63 -8.68 13.81
N GLY A 508 -16.05 -9.78 14.31
CA GLY A 508 -16.61 -11.11 14.15
C GLY A 508 -16.27 -11.80 12.83
N ARG A 509 -15.47 -11.19 11.93
CA ARG A 509 -15.03 -11.83 10.66
C ARG A 509 -14.14 -13.03 10.91
N ASP A 510 -13.04 -12.82 11.62
CA ASP A 510 -12.20 -13.91 12.13
C ASP A 510 -12.83 -14.42 13.42
N LYS A 511 -13.10 -15.72 13.53
CA LYS A 511 -13.64 -16.28 14.77
C LYS A 511 -12.53 -16.57 15.79
N GLY A 512 -11.27 -16.55 15.40
CA GLY A 512 -10.22 -17.24 16.13
C GLY A 512 -10.54 -18.73 16.27
N PHE A 513 -9.70 -19.45 17.01
CA PHE A 513 -9.87 -20.88 17.21
C PHE A 513 -9.76 -21.25 18.70
N THR A 514 -10.44 -22.33 19.09
CA THR A 514 -10.39 -22.89 20.46
C THR A 514 -9.60 -24.20 20.52
N THR A 515 -9.53 -24.94 19.42
CA THR A 515 -8.97 -26.29 19.39
C THR A 515 -7.62 -26.25 18.70
N PHE A 516 -6.61 -26.80 19.37
CA PHE A 516 -5.27 -26.99 18.83
C PHE A 516 -5.13 -28.46 18.42
N ASP A 517 -4.51 -28.67 17.26
CA ASP A 517 -4.16 -29.99 16.78
C ASP A 517 -3.16 -30.65 17.74
N LYS A 518 -3.30 -31.97 17.91
CA LYS A 518 -2.34 -32.73 18.70
C LYS A 518 -0.99 -32.75 17.99
N VAL A 519 0.06 -32.39 18.71
CA VAL A 519 1.44 -32.30 18.21
C VAL A 519 2.39 -33.02 19.16
N THR A 520 3.41 -33.66 18.60
CA THR A 520 4.49 -34.27 19.38
C THR A 520 5.45 -33.17 19.83
N TYR A 521 5.80 -33.16 21.12
CA TYR A 521 6.82 -32.27 21.64
C TYR A 521 8.17 -32.54 20.95
N MET A 522 8.90 -31.47 20.64
CA MET A 522 10.25 -31.52 20.08
C MET A 522 11.23 -30.91 21.08
N SER A 523 12.35 -31.58 21.33
CA SER A 523 13.44 -31.06 22.17
C SER A 523 14.10 -29.83 21.52
N PRO A 524 14.84 -28.99 22.29
CA PRO A 524 15.60 -27.89 21.72
C PRO A 524 16.50 -28.29 20.53
N ASP A 525 17.21 -29.42 20.64
CA ASP A 525 18.08 -29.93 19.57
C ASP A 525 17.28 -30.30 18.31
N GLN A 526 16.13 -30.96 18.48
CA GLN A 526 15.22 -31.27 17.36
C GLN A 526 14.63 -30.01 16.71
N LEU A 527 14.47 -28.93 17.48
CA LEU A 527 14.02 -27.65 16.96
C LEU A 527 15.14 -26.93 16.20
N GLU A 528 16.37 -26.99 16.69
CA GLU A 528 17.55 -26.42 16.02
C GLU A 528 17.79 -27.11 14.68
N GLU A 529 17.76 -28.45 14.64
CA GLU A 529 17.87 -29.23 13.41
C GLU A 529 16.77 -28.85 12.40
N LYS A 530 15.52 -28.76 12.85
CA LYS A 530 14.39 -28.38 11.98
C LYS A 530 14.47 -26.93 11.49
N ASN A 531 15.03 -26.02 12.30
CA ASN A 531 15.24 -24.63 11.91
C ASN A 531 16.40 -24.50 10.90
N GLY A 532 17.41 -25.37 10.94
CA GLY A 532 18.50 -25.40 9.95
C GLY A 532 18.00 -25.53 8.51
N ASN A 533 16.96 -26.35 8.29
CA ASN A 533 16.34 -26.54 6.97
C ASN A 533 15.58 -25.30 6.44
N VAL A 534 15.24 -24.33 7.30
CA VAL A 534 14.50 -23.13 6.88
C VAL A 534 15.36 -22.27 5.95
N LEU A 535 16.67 -22.22 6.17
CA LEU A 535 17.57 -21.38 5.37
C LEU A 535 17.60 -21.84 3.90
N GLY A 536 17.72 -23.14 3.65
CA GLY A 536 17.66 -23.70 2.29
C GLY A 536 16.33 -23.40 1.59
N ASN A 537 15.20 -23.54 2.29
CA ASN A 537 13.90 -23.21 1.72
C ASN A 537 13.74 -21.72 1.40
N VAL A 538 14.22 -20.84 2.27
CA VAL A 538 14.24 -19.38 2.04
C VAL A 538 15.03 -19.05 0.77
N GLN A 539 16.14 -19.75 0.53
CA GLN A 539 16.99 -19.51 -0.63
C GLN A 539 16.34 -20.01 -1.94
N ARG A 540 15.76 -21.21 -1.93
CA ARG A 540 14.97 -21.72 -3.06
C ARG A 540 13.82 -20.79 -3.42
N ASP A 541 13.04 -20.35 -2.43
CA ASP A 541 11.94 -19.40 -2.64
C ASP A 541 12.44 -18.03 -3.12
N GLN A 542 13.63 -17.60 -2.69
CA GLN A 542 14.22 -16.35 -3.15
C GLN A 542 14.62 -16.43 -4.63
N PHE A 543 15.18 -17.55 -5.09
CA PHE A 543 15.46 -17.78 -6.50
C PHE A 543 14.16 -17.76 -7.33
N ILE A 544 13.13 -18.48 -6.89
CA ILE A 544 11.80 -18.50 -7.54
C ILE A 544 11.23 -17.08 -7.63
N TYR A 545 11.31 -16.29 -6.55
CA TYR A 545 10.88 -14.89 -6.55
C TYR A 545 11.66 -14.06 -7.58
N ASN A 546 12.99 -14.19 -7.60
CA ASN A 546 13.88 -13.44 -8.47
C ASN A 546 13.67 -13.75 -9.96
N VAL A 547 13.13 -14.93 -10.29
CA VAL A 547 12.72 -15.27 -11.66
C VAL A 547 11.31 -14.80 -11.96
N LEU A 548 10.33 -15.14 -11.12
CA LEU A 548 8.92 -14.97 -11.49
C LEU A 548 8.39 -13.54 -11.31
N GLU A 549 8.95 -12.76 -10.39
CA GLU A 549 8.51 -11.38 -10.17
C GLU A 549 8.89 -10.46 -11.34
N PRO A 550 10.15 -10.43 -11.85
CA PRO A 550 10.50 -9.64 -13.02
C PRO A 550 9.74 -10.05 -14.29
N LEU A 551 9.47 -11.36 -14.46
CA LEU A 551 8.65 -11.86 -15.56
C LEU A 551 7.15 -11.52 -15.43
N GLY A 552 6.71 -10.95 -14.29
CA GLY A 552 5.31 -10.63 -14.04
C GLY A 552 4.39 -11.85 -13.82
N TYR A 553 4.96 -13.03 -13.59
CA TYR A 553 4.22 -14.28 -13.41
C TYR A 553 4.03 -14.69 -11.94
N LEU A 554 4.75 -14.10 -10.98
CA LEU A 554 4.69 -14.47 -9.56
C LEU A 554 3.26 -14.58 -9.03
N ASN A 555 2.44 -13.54 -9.21
CA ASN A 555 1.06 -13.52 -8.71
C ASN A 555 0.17 -14.62 -9.34
N LYS A 556 0.44 -15.02 -10.59
CA LYS A 556 -0.32 -16.09 -11.25
C LYS A 556 0.11 -17.46 -10.72
N VAL A 557 1.41 -17.63 -10.53
CA VAL A 557 2.01 -18.85 -9.97
C VAL A 557 1.55 -19.09 -8.54
N VAL A 558 1.64 -18.08 -7.69
CA VAL A 558 1.19 -18.14 -6.30
C VAL A 558 -0.29 -18.55 -6.21
N LYS A 559 -1.15 -18.05 -7.11
CA LYS A 559 -2.57 -18.43 -7.15
C LYS A 559 -2.82 -19.86 -7.60
N ALA A 560 -1.90 -20.48 -8.34
CA ALA A 560 -2.04 -21.85 -8.83
C ALA A 560 -1.66 -22.91 -7.77
N ASN A 561 -1.13 -22.48 -6.61
CA ASN A 561 -0.41 -23.30 -5.63
C ASN A 561 0.85 -23.93 -6.23
N ILE A 562 2.00 -23.63 -5.65
CA ILE A 562 3.29 -24.13 -6.15
C ILE A 562 3.43 -25.59 -5.76
N VAL A 563 3.65 -26.43 -6.78
CA VAL A 563 3.98 -27.84 -6.64
C VAL A 563 5.26 -28.08 -7.43
N TYR A 564 6.29 -28.61 -6.76
CA TYR A 564 7.57 -28.88 -7.41
C TYR A 564 7.47 -30.05 -8.39
N GLU A 565 8.36 -30.07 -9.38
CA GLU A 565 8.47 -31.12 -10.41
C GLU A 565 7.24 -31.29 -11.30
N LYS A 566 6.27 -30.39 -11.20
CA LYS A 566 5.02 -30.45 -11.95
C LYS A 566 4.84 -29.20 -12.80
N GLU A 567 4.52 -29.42 -14.08
CA GLU A 567 4.09 -28.33 -14.96
C GLU A 567 2.65 -27.92 -14.63
N PHE A 568 2.39 -26.62 -14.56
CA PHE A 568 1.04 -26.09 -14.38
C PHE A 568 0.79 -24.84 -15.25
N LEU A 569 -0.46 -24.70 -15.71
CA LEU A 569 -0.90 -23.59 -16.55
C LEU A 569 -1.06 -22.31 -15.72
N ILE A 570 -0.48 -21.21 -16.19
CA ILE A 570 -0.55 -19.89 -15.54
C ILE A 570 -1.31 -18.84 -16.35
N ALA A 571 -1.45 -19.01 -17.66
CA ALA A 571 -2.28 -18.14 -18.49
C ALA A 571 -2.70 -18.82 -19.80
N ALA A 572 -3.84 -18.40 -20.34
CA ALA A 572 -4.23 -18.64 -21.73
C ALA A 572 -4.47 -17.27 -22.39
N VAL A 573 -3.68 -16.96 -23.42
CA VAL A 573 -3.71 -15.66 -24.12
C VAL A 573 -4.27 -15.90 -25.51
N PRO A 574 -5.55 -15.57 -25.77
CA PRO A 574 -6.10 -15.63 -27.11
C PRO A 574 -5.46 -14.52 -27.97
N THR A 575 -5.07 -14.89 -29.19
CA THR A 575 -4.61 -13.98 -30.24
C THR A 575 -5.48 -14.17 -31.48
N GLU A 576 -5.31 -13.34 -32.51
CA GLU A 576 -6.02 -13.50 -33.78
C GLU A 576 -5.72 -14.84 -34.48
N ALA A 577 -4.55 -15.42 -34.22
CA ALA A 577 -4.03 -16.60 -34.94
C ALA A 577 -4.11 -17.90 -34.14
N CYS A 578 -3.90 -17.81 -32.83
CA CYS A 578 -3.74 -18.94 -31.93
C CYS A 578 -4.10 -18.56 -30.49
N THR A 579 -4.31 -19.55 -29.65
CA THR A 579 -4.26 -19.38 -28.19
C THR A 579 -2.88 -19.80 -27.69
N ILE A 580 -2.23 -18.91 -26.97
CA ILE A 580 -0.94 -19.18 -26.33
C ILE A 580 -1.21 -19.62 -24.90
N TYR A 581 -0.92 -20.88 -24.61
CA TYR A 581 -0.97 -21.41 -23.26
C TYR A 581 0.41 -21.23 -22.62
N VAL A 582 0.45 -20.42 -21.57
CA VAL A 582 1.67 -20.20 -20.78
C VAL A 582 1.60 -21.09 -19.56
N SER A 583 2.61 -21.95 -19.39
CA SER A 583 2.80 -22.83 -18.24
C SER A 583 4.15 -22.58 -17.59
N THR A 584 4.31 -23.05 -16.36
CA THR A 584 5.59 -23.06 -15.68
C THR A 584 5.84 -24.41 -15.02
N LYS A 585 7.12 -24.76 -14.89
CA LYS A 585 7.60 -25.86 -14.08
C LYS A 585 8.74 -25.36 -13.20
N ILE A 586 8.71 -25.70 -11.93
CA ILE A 586 9.76 -25.37 -10.96
C ILE A 586 10.35 -26.70 -10.49
N SER A 587 11.65 -26.86 -10.66
CA SER A 587 12.36 -28.12 -10.39
C SER A 587 13.56 -27.89 -9.49
N ASN A 588 13.82 -28.84 -8.59
CA ASN A 588 15.02 -28.89 -7.74
C ASN A 588 16.15 -29.62 -8.49
N SER A 589 16.45 -29.17 -9.71
CA SER A 589 17.42 -29.78 -10.60
C SER A 589 18.10 -28.73 -11.45
N PHE A 590 19.35 -28.99 -11.84
CA PHE A 590 20.06 -28.17 -12.80
C PHE A 590 19.77 -28.61 -14.24
N THR A 591 19.59 -27.65 -15.16
CA THR A 591 19.51 -27.96 -16.59
C THR A 591 20.91 -27.94 -17.23
N PRO A 592 21.42 -29.06 -17.76
CA PRO A 592 22.74 -29.10 -18.39
C PRO A 592 22.76 -28.43 -19.78
N ASP A 593 23.95 -28.01 -20.24
CA ASP A 593 24.13 -27.22 -21.48
C ASP A 593 23.56 -27.90 -22.74
N ASN A 594 23.58 -29.24 -22.81
CA ASN A 594 23.11 -30.01 -23.96
C ASN A 594 21.58 -30.03 -24.11
N GLU A 595 20.82 -29.60 -23.10
CA GLU A 595 19.36 -29.50 -23.19
C GLU A 595 18.87 -28.19 -23.81
N PHE A 596 19.75 -27.19 -23.95
CA PHE A 596 19.39 -25.89 -24.53
C PHE A 596 19.45 -25.90 -26.06
N LYS A 597 18.64 -25.04 -26.68
CA LYS A 597 18.74 -24.66 -28.08
C LYS A 597 20.00 -23.80 -28.25
N GLY A 598 21.11 -24.44 -28.61
CA GLY A 598 22.41 -23.77 -28.73
C GLY A 598 23.09 -23.58 -27.37
N LYS A 599 24.12 -22.73 -27.31
CA LYS A 599 24.87 -22.50 -26.07
C LYS A 599 24.03 -21.65 -25.10
N PRO A 600 23.87 -22.06 -23.82
CA PRO A 600 23.20 -21.22 -22.84
C PRO A 600 23.98 -19.94 -22.55
N ILE A 601 23.28 -18.94 -22.05
CA ILE A 601 23.81 -17.66 -21.63
C ILE A 601 24.22 -17.80 -20.17
N TYR A 602 25.48 -17.55 -19.89
CA TYR A 602 26.00 -17.47 -18.53
C TYR A 602 25.77 -16.05 -18.03
N ILE A 603 25.09 -15.91 -16.90
CA ILE A 603 24.72 -14.60 -16.37
C ILE A 603 25.98 -13.89 -15.88
N GLU A 604 26.23 -12.71 -16.42
CA GLU A 604 27.36 -11.87 -16.05
C GLU A 604 26.87 -10.46 -15.69
N VAL A 605 27.12 -10.05 -14.45
CA VAL A 605 26.87 -8.68 -13.96
C VAL A 605 28.20 -7.97 -13.66
N ASP A 606 28.22 -6.65 -13.86
CA ASP A 606 29.36 -5.81 -13.54
C ASP A 606 29.47 -5.52 -12.03
N ASN A 607 30.51 -4.77 -11.65
CA ASN A 607 30.74 -4.38 -10.26
C ASN A 607 29.69 -3.42 -9.67
N LYS A 608 28.74 -2.95 -10.48
CA LYS A 608 27.59 -2.14 -10.06
C LYS A 608 26.30 -2.97 -10.01
N GLY A 609 26.36 -4.27 -10.31
CA GLY A 609 25.21 -5.16 -10.39
C GLY A 609 24.35 -4.95 -11.64
N THR A 610 24.90 -4.38 -12.72
CA THR A 610 24.23 -4.23 -14.02
C THR A 610 24.69 -5.33 -14.97
N LEU A 611 23.85 -5.78 -15.90
CA LEU A 611 24.28 -6.75 -16.91
C LEU A 611 25.45 -6.24 -17.74
N THR A 612 26.39 -7.14 -18.06
CA THR A 612 27.41 -6.84 -19.06
C THR A 612 26.75 -6.67 -20.44
N THR A 613 27.29 -5.78 -21.28
CA THR A 613 26.79 -5.60 -22.66
C THR A 613 26.82 -6.91 -23.46
N THR A 614 27.78 -7.79 -23.17
CA THR A 614 27.84 -9.12 -23.79
C THR A 614 26.64 -9.98 -23.39
N CYS A 615 26.37 -10.11 -22.08
CA CYS A 615 25.24 -10.88 -21.58
C CYS A 615 23.90 -10.31 -22.06
N GLU A 616 23.75 -8.98 -22.05
CA GLU A 616 22.55 -8.32 -22.56
C GLU A 616 22.30 -8.62 -24.05
N ASN A 617 23.32 -8.47 -24.91
CA ASN A 617 23.22 -8.80 -26.32
C ASN A 617 22.92 -10.28 -26.56
N GLN A 618 23.43 -11.18 -25.71
CA GLN A 618 23.11 -12.59 -25.82
C GLN A 618 21.64 -12.86 -25.50
N ILE A 619 21.09 -12.21 -24.47
CA ILE A 619 19.66 -12.33 -24.09
C ILE A 619 18.77 -11.83 -25.23
N ASP A 620 19.10 -10.66 -25.82
CA ASP A 620 18.35 -10.09 -26.96
C ASP A 620 18.29 -11.03 -28.16
N ASN A 621 19.32 -11.86 -28.34
CA ASN A 621 19.42 -12.79 -29.45
C ASN A 621 18.80 -14.18 -29.17
N LEU A 622 18.18 -14.42 -28.00
CA LEU A 622 17.57 -15.73 -27.67
C LEU A 622 16.49 -16.16 -28.67
N SER A 623 15.70 -15.22 -29.19
CA SER A 623 14.66 -15.48 -30.20
C SER A 623 15.21 -15.63 -31.62
N THR A 624 16.52 -15.50 -31.86
CA THR A 624 17.10 -15.59 -33.21
C THR A 624 16.70 -16.91 -33.90
N GLY A 625 16.12 -16.80 -35.09
CA GLY A 625 15.62 -17.93 -35.88
C GLY A 625 14.24 -18.46 -35.46
N ILE A 626 13.51 -17.74 -34.60
CA ILE A 626 12.09 -17.98 -34.31
C ILE A 626 11.27 -16.99 -35.14
N GLU A 627 10.50 -17.50 -36.10
CA GLU A 627 9.62 -16.67 -36.95
C GLU A 627 8.18 -16.75 -36.44
N LEU A 628 7.77 -15.76 -35.64
CA LEU A 628 6.40 -15.57 -35.17
C LEU A 628 5.88 -14.20 -35.61
N ASN A 629 4.57 -14.09 -35.85
CA ASN A 629 3.93 -12.84 -36.28
C ASN A 629 2.93 -12.35 -35.23
N GLY A 630 2.66 -11.04 -35.23
CA GLY A 630 1.59 -10.43 -34.44
C GLY A 630 1.82 -10.52 -32.92
N ASP A 631 0.76 -10.82 -32.18
CA ASP A 631 0.79 -10.76 -30.70
C ASP A 631 1.62 -11.88 -30.06
N ALA A 632 1.84 -13.00 -30.76
CA ALA A 632 2.72 -14.06 -30.28
C ALA A 632 4.20 -13.63 -30.22
N SER A 633 4.67 -12.87 -31.22
CA SER A 633 6.02 -12.28 -31.20
C SER A 633 6.14 -11.28 -30.05
N LYS A 634 5.18 -10.36 -29.91
CA LYS A 634 5.22 -9.34 -28.84
C LYS A 634 5.29 -9.95 -27.43
N LEU A 635 4.57 -11.04 -27.19
CA LEU A 635 4.58 -11.74 -25.90
C LEU A 635 5.95 -12.37 -25.63
N LEU A 636 6.56 -12.98 -26.65
CA LEU A 636 7.89 -13.60 -26.56
C LEU A 636 8.96 -12.53 -26.35
N ASP A 637 8.91 -11.44 -27.13
CA ASP A 637 9.84 -10.31 -27.04
C ASP A 637 9.76 -9.63 -25.67
N GLY A 638 8.55 -9.38 -25.15
CA GLY A 638 8.37 -8.85 -23.81
C GLY A 638 8.87 -9.78 -22.70
N THR A 639 8.85 -11.10 -22.93
CA THR A 639 9.46 -12.08 -22.02
C THR A 639 10.98 -12.00 -22.06
N ILE A 640 11.58 -11.85 -23.25
CA ILE A 640 13.02 -11.67 -23.43
C ILE A 640 13.52 -10.38 -22.77
N ASP A 641 12.80 -9.27 -22.96
CA ASP A 641 13.10 -8.01 -22.28
C ASP A 641 13.11 -8.20 -20.75
N SER A 642 12.12 -8.93 -20.23
CA SER A 642 12.01 -9.22 -18.80
C SER A 642 13.11 -10.18 -18.30
N LEU A 643 13.69 -11.03 -19.16
CA LEU A 643 14.81 -11.91 -18.78
C LEU A 643 16.08 -11.13 -18.42
N LYS A 644 16.23 -9.90 -18.91
CA LYS A 644 17.33 -9.00 -18.47
C LYS A 644 17.18 -8.65 -17.00
N GLU A 645 15.97 -8.29 -16.58
CA GLU A 645 15.67 -8.02 -15.16
C GLU A 645 15.80 -9.28 -14.31
N VAL A 646 15.40 -10.44 -14.83
CA VAL A 646 15.66 -11.74 -14.17
C VAL A 646 17.14 -11.96 -13.95
N ALA A 647 17.97 -11.79 -14.99
CA ALA A 647 19.41 -12.00 -14.91
C ALA A 647 20.06 -11.10 -13.85
N VAL A 648 19.68 -9.82 -13.79
CA VAL A 648 20.10 -8.90 -12.71
C VAL A 648 19.62 -9.40 -11.34
N SER A 649 18.37 -9.87 -11.25
CA SER A 649 17.78 -10.28 -9.97
C SER A 649 18.34 -11.59 -9.41
N VAL A 650 18.67 -12.57 -10.26
CA VAL A 650 19.26 -13.85 -9.84
C VAL A 650 20.78 -13.79 -9.69
N THR A 651 21.43 -12.80 -10.33
CA THR A 651 22.87 -12.48 -10.29
C THR A 651 23.82 -13.51 -10.90
N THR A 652 23.55 -14.81 -10.75
CA THR A 652 24.35 -15.92 -11.28
C THR A 652 23.46 -17.02 -11.85
N GLY A 653 24.06 -17.95 -12.60
CA GLY A 653 23.37 -19.07 -13.24
C GLY A 653 23.32 -18.95 -14.77
N LYS A 654 22.37 -19.64 -15.37
CA LYS A 654 22.21 -19.75 -16.83
C LYS A 654 20.80 -19.39 -17.27
N ILE A 655 20.71 -18.73 -18.43
CA ILE A 655 19.47 -18.49 -19.15
C ILE A 655 19.56 -19.14 -20.52
N GLY A 656 18.48 -19.75 -20.98
CA GLY A 656 18.38 -20.18 -22.36
C GLY A 656 16.99 -20.61 -22.76
N MET A 657 16.88 -21.24 -23.93
CA MET A 657 15.61 -21.72 -24.46
C MET A 657 15.67 -23.21 -24.79
N LYS A 658 14.58 -23.94 -24.56
CA LYS A 658 14.30 -25.26 -25.12
C LYS A 658 13.22 -25.13 -26.19
N LEU A 659 13.33 -25.92 -27.26
CA LEU A 659 12.31 -26.02 -28.30
C LEU A 659 11.77 -27.44 -28.31
N GLY A 660 10.45 -27.58 -28.29
CA GLY A 660 9.80 -28.89 -28.25
C GLY A 660 8.45 -28.91 -28.95
N VAL A 661 7.83 -30.09 -28.92
CA VAL A 661 6.47 -30.33 -29.39
C VAL A 661 5.73 -31.02 -28.25
N SER A 662 4.54 -30.52 -27.91
CA SER A 662 3.65 -31.12 -26.92
C SER A 662 3.08 -32.47 -27.39
N GLU A 663 2.54 -33.27 -26.47
CA GLU A 663 1.92 -34.57 -26.80
C GLU A 663 0.86 -34.47 -27.89
N ASP A 664 0.11 -33.36 -27.90
CA ASP A 664 -0.94 -33.09 -28.89
C ASP A 664 -0.41 -32.55 -30.24
N GLY A 665 0.91 -32.48 -30.42
CA GLY A 665 1.53 -32.00 -31.65
C GLY A 665 1.57 -30.48 -31.80
N TYR A 666 1.58 -29.71 -30.72
CA TYR A 666 1.72 -28.24 -30.82
C TYR A 666 3.12 -27.78 -30.41
N PRO A 667 3.69 -26.74 -31.05
CA PRO A 667 5.03 -26.28 -30.75
C PRO A 667 5.05 -25.60 -29.37
N VAL A 668 6.13 -25.86 -28.64
CA VAL A 668 6.37 -25.34 -27.29
C VAL A 668 7.73 -24.64 -27.27
N TYR A 669 7.71 -23.37 -26.87
CA TYR A 669 8.91 -22.57 -26.60
C TYR A 669 9.07 -22.46 -25.09
N THR A 670 10.19 -22.92 -24.55
CA THR A 670 10.42 -22.88 -23.10
C THR A 670 11.63 -22.01 -22.80
N PHE A 671 11.45 -20.94 -22.04
CA PHE A 671 12.58 -20.25 -21.42
C PHE A 671 12.96 -20.95 -20.13
N VAL A 672 14.25 -21.09 -19.90
CA VAL A 672 14.82 -21.81 -18.77
C VAL A 672 15.80 -20.91 -18.06
N VAL A 673 15.59 -20.75 -16.75
CA VAL A 673 16.54 -20.08 -15.84
C VAL A 673 16.98 -21.12 -14.83
N THR A 674 18.26 -21.44 -14.79
CA THR A 674 18.81 -22.51 -13.94
C THR A 674 20.04 -22.02 -13.18
N THR A 675 20.24 -22.52 -11.98
CA THR A 675 21.47 -22.32 -11.22
C THR A 675 21.83 -23.62 -10.48
N ASP A 676 23.12 -23.93 -10.42
CA ASP A 676 23.71 -24.94 -9.55
C ASP A 676 24.12 -24.35 -8.19
N ASP A 677 24.02 -23.02 -8.07
CA ASP A 677 24.37 -22.26 -6.91
C ASP A 677 23.29 -21.21 -6.60
N ILE A 678 22.44 -21.52 -5.61
CA ILE A 678 21.42 -20.58 -5.12
C ILE A 678 21.99 -19.54 -4.13
N LEU A 679 23.27 -19.62 -3.75
CA LEU A 679 24.03 -18.62 -2.97
C LEU A 679 25.50 -18.51 -3.37
N PRO A 680 25.82 -17.70 -4.39
CA PRO A 680 27.21 -17.41 -4.74
C PRO A 680 28.00 -16.72 -3.62
N ASP A 681 27.30 -16.17 -2.61
CA ASP A 681 27.90 -15.49 -1.46
C ASP A 681 28.04 -16.38 -0.20
N SER A 682 27.76 -17.68 -0.27
CA SER A 682 27.87 -18.59 0.88
C SER A 682 28.28 -20.01 0.51
N ASP A 683 29.43 -20.45 1.04
CA ASP A 683 29.99 -21.81 0.86
C ASP A 683 29.14 -22.97 1.45
N SER A 684 27.90 -22.71 1.89
CA SER A 684 27.17 -23.60 2.80
C SER A 684 26.01 -24.39 2.20
N VAL A 685 25.61 -24.15 0.94
CA VAL A 685 24.48 -24.85 0.30
C VAL A 685 24.68 -24.97 -1.22
N ASP A 686 25.17 -26.13 -1.70
CA ASP A 686 25.01 -26.55 -3.11
C ASP A 686 23.57 -27.06 -3.29
N ASP A 687 22.70 -26.25 -3.88
CA ASP A 687 21.33 -26.63 -4.22
C ASP A 687 21.02 -26.16 -5.64
N GLU A 688 20.54 -27.09 -6.46
CA GLU A 688 20.22 -26.84 -7.85
C GLU A 688 18.76 -26.42 -8.03
N MET A 689 18.52 -25.45 -8.89
CA MET A 689 17.17 -24.96 -9.18
C MET A 689 17.02 -24.65 -10.67
N THR A 690 15.86 -25.03 -11.23
CA THR A 690 15.41 -24.62 -12.56
C THR A 690 13.99 -24.05 -12.49
N VAL A 691 13.77 -22.91 -13.12
CA VAL A 691 12.43 -22.38 -13.43
C VAL A 691 12.25 -22.36 -14.95
N GLU A 692 11.25 -23.08 -15.43
CA GLU A 692 10.86 -23.13 -16.84
C GLU A 692 9.56 -22.34 -17.06
N ILE A 693 9.51 -21.53 -18.13
CA ILE A 693 8.30 -20.86 -18.61
C ILE A 693 8.06 -21.28 -20.04
N SER A 694 6.98 -22.03 -20.26
CA SER A 694 6.65 -22.66 -21.53
C SER A 694 5.48 -21.96 -22.21
N PHE A 695 5.60 -21.76 -23.51
CA PHE A 695 4.61 -21.14 -24.39
C PHE A 695 4.19 -22.17 -25.43
N LYS A 696 3.04 -22.81 -25.21
CA LYS A 696 2.42 -23.74 -26.15
C LYS A 696 1.46 -22.99 -27.08
N LEU A 697 1.71 -23.02 -28.38
CA LEU A 697 0.90 -22.31 -29.37
C LEU A 697 -0.13 -23.25 -30.00
N VAL A 698 -1.41 -23.04 -29.70
CA VAL A 698 -2.51 -23.84 -30.24
C VAL A 698 -3.29 -22.99 -31.24
N PRO A 699 -3.29 -23.32 -32.55
CA PRO A 699 -4.01 -22.54 -33.56
C PRO A 699 -5.51 -22.39 -33.29
N ALA A 700 -6.08 -21.24 -33.67
CA ALA A 700 -7.52 -21.06 -33.67
C ALA A 700 -8.13 -21.87 -34.84
N ILE A 701 -8.84 -22.96 -34.56
CA ILE A 701 -9.48 -23.77 -35.61
C ILE A 701 -10.72 -23.03 -36.13
N PRO A 702 -10.81 -22.68 -37.43
CA PRO A 702 -12.05 -22.20 -38.03
C PRO A 702 -13.11 -23.32 -37.99
N THR A 703 -14.34 -22.97 -37.67
CA THR A 703 -15.50 -23.89 -37.60
C THR A 703 -15.63 -24.76 -38.86
N GLU A 704 -15.56 -26.08 -38.65
CA GLU A 704 -16.00 -27.27 -39.43
C GLU A 704 -15.83 -27.38 -40.96
N SER A 705 -15.50 -26.35 -41.75
CA SER A 705 -15.37 -26.51 -43.21
C SER A 705 -13.92 -26.64 -43.74
N SER A 706 -12.91 -26.71 -42.86
CA SER A 706 -11.49 -26.73 -43.26
C SER A 706 -10.62 -27.62 -42.37
N GLN A 707 -11.00 -28.89 -42.20
CA GLN A 707 -10.05 -29.91 -41.72
C GLN A 707 -8.89 -30.04 -42.74
N PRO A 708 -7.62 -30.03 -42.33
CA PRO A 708 -6.52 -30.25 -43.26
C PRO A 708 -6.59 -31.68 -43.81
N LYS A 709 -6.46 -31.84 -45.13
CA LYS A 709 -6.37 -33.14 -45.84
C LYS A 709 -5.07 -33.92 -45.54
N TYR A 710 -4.32 -33.52 -44.51
CA TYR A 710 -2.98 -34.00 -44.20
C TYR A 710 -2.79 -34.17 -42.68
N LYS A 711 -2.11 -35.24 -42.26
CA LYS A 711 -1.54 -35.47 -40.92
C LYS A 711 -0.08 -34.99 -40.90
N ILE A 712 0.37 -34.44 -39.76
CA ILE A 712 1.76 -34.00 -39.58
C ILE A 712 2.61 -35.20 -39.10
N ASP A 713 3.75 -35.45 -39.75
CA ASP A 713 4.74 -36.44 -39.31
C ASP A 713 5.74 -35.81 -38.34
N TRP A 714 5.45 -35.93 -37.04
CA TRP A 714 6.27 -35.34 -35.98
C TRP A 714 7.71 -35.86 -35.91
N ASN A 715 7.96 -37.08 -36.41
CA ASN A 715 9.32 -37.63 -36.44
C ASN A 715 10.18 -36.88 -37.48
N ARG A 716 9.59 -36.48 -38.61
CA ARG A 716 10.28 -35.64 -39.61
C ARG A 716 10.37 -34.18 -39.22
N VAL A 717 9.39 -33.66 -38.50
CA VAL A 717 9.46 -32.32 -37.92
C VAL A 717 10.64 -32.19 -36.96
N ALA A 718 10.97 -33.22 -36.19
CA ALA A 718 12.14 -33.24 -35.30
C ALA A 718 13.48 -33.16 -36.06
N GLU A 719 13.54 -33.60 -37.32
CA GLU A 719 14.74 -33.53 -38.19
C GLU A 719 14.89 -32.16 -38.88
N VAL A 720 13.78 -31.43 -39.06
CA VAL A 720 13.71 -30.16 -39.79
C VAL A 720 13.24 -29.10 -38.80
N SER A 721 14.17 -28.57 -38.00
CA SER A 721 14.07 -27.55 -36.94
C SER A 721 12.67 -27.14 -36.42
N VAL A 722 12.50 -27.01 -35.11
CA VAL A 722 11.20 -26.61 -34.50
C VAL A 722 10.64 -25.27 -35.04
N SER A 723 11.49 -24.37 -35.57
CA SER A 723 11.05 -23.18 -36.32
C SER A 723 10.22 -23.54 -37.55
N VAL A 724 10.63 -24.57 -38.29
CA VAL A 724 9.90 -25.09 -39.45
C VAL A 724 8.60 -25.78 -39.01
N ALA A 725 8.58 -26.47 -37.87
CA ALA A 725 7.34 -26.99 -37.26
C ALA A 725 6.29 -25.90 -37.01
N ALA A 726 6.71 -24.81 -36.37
CA ALA A 726 5.84 -23.68 -36.08
C ALA A 726 5.35 -23.00 -37.36
N ILE A 727 6.23 -22.85 -38.36
CA ILE A 727 5.87 -22.35 -39.69
C ILE A 727 4.86 -23.27 -40.38
N VAL A 728 5.02 -24.60 -40.30
CA VAL A 728 4.05 -25.60 -40.84
C VAL A 728 2.69 -25.46 -40.15
N ILE A 729 2.66 -25.35 -38.83
CA ILE A 729 1.43 -25.31 -38.03
C ILE A 729 0.70 -23.96 -38.20
N LEU A 730 1.43 -22.84 -38.19
CA LEU A 730 0.89 -21.50 -38.47
C LEU A 730 0.42 -21.41 -39.92
N SER A 731 1.19 -21.91 -40.90
CA SER A 731 0.75 -21.90 -42.30
C SER A 731 -0.51 -22.73 -42.54
N LEU A 732 -0.71 -23.84 -41.83
CA LEU A 732 -1.95 -24.62 -41.90
C LEU A 732 -3.16 -23.93 -41.24
N ALA A 733 -2.96 -23.05 -40.26
CA ALA A 733 -4.02 -22.34 -39.55
C ALA A 733 -4.57 -21.13 -40.31
N PHE A 734 -3.74 -20.49 -41.14
CA PHE A 734 -4.13 -19.33 -41.95
C PHE A 734 -4.60 -19.74 -43.35
N ALA A 735 -5.82 -20.24 -43.49
CA ALA A 735 -6.40 -20.47 -44.82
C ALA A 735 -6.69 -19.12 -45.52
N GLY A 736 -5.78 -18.61 -46.38
CA GLY A 736 -6.09 -17.39 -47.13
C GLY A 736 -5.14 -16.80 -48.18
N GLY A 737 -3.97 -17.35 -48.50
CA GLY A 737 -3.00 -16.68 -49.40
C GLY A 737 -2.26 -17.55 -50.42
N THR A 738 -1.86 -16.98 -51.56
CA THR A 738 -1.14 -17.66 -52.67
C THR A 738 0.27 -18.14 -52.30
N TYR A 739 0.91 -17.54 -51.29
CA TYR A 739 2.20 -18.00 -50.74
C TYR A 739 2.11 -19.39 -50.06
N LEU A 740 0.90 -19.80 -49.69
CA LEU A 740 0.64 -20.96 -48.84
C LEU A 740 0.66 -22.29 -49.62
N VAL A 741 0.31 -22.25 -50.91
CA VAL A 741 0.37 -23.41 -51.82
C VAL A 741 1.82 -23.83 -52.08
N ALA A 742 2.73 -22.87 -52.18
CA ALA A 742 4.16 -23.13 -52.36
C ALA A 742 4.80 -23.75 -51.10
N MET A 743 4.41 -23.29 -49.92
CA MET A 743 4.89 -23.86 -48.64
C MET A 743 4.29 -25.24 -48.35
N GLN A 744 2.99 -25.44 -48.61
CA GLN A 744 2.39 -26.76 -48.50
C GLN A 744 3.05 -27.76 -49.46
N ALA A 745 3.33 -27.36 -50.70
CA ALA A 745 4.06 -28.19 -51.66
C ALA A 745 5.48 -28.52 -51.18
N PHE A 746 6.19 -27.56 -50.56
CA PHE A 746 7.50 -27.77 -49.97
C PHE A 746 7.46 -28.80 -48.81
N PHE A 747 6.49 -28.68 -47.91
CA PHE A 747 6.36 -29.58 -46.76
C PHE A 747 5.82 -30.98 -47.10
N VAL A 748 4.97 -31.08 -48.12
CA VAL A 748 4.59 -32.38 -48.71
C VAL A 748 5.79 -33.03 -49.40
N ALA A 749 6.63 -32.26 -50.12
CA ALA A 749 7.85 -32.77 -50.74
C ALA A 749 8.88 -33.25 -49.69
N GLN A 750 8.93 -32.59 -48.52
CA GLN A 750 9.71 -33.03 -47.37
C GLN A 750 9.01 -34.12 -46.52
N LYS A 751 7.85 -34.64 -46.94
CA LYS A 751 6.99 -35.59 -46.20
C LYS A 751 6.69 -35.20 -44.75
N ILE A 752 6.72 -33.91 -44.44
CA ILE A 752 6.33 -33.36 -43.13
C ILE A 752 4.79 -33.33 -43.04
N LEU A 753 4.12 -33.07 -44.17
CA LEU A 753 2.68 -33.23 -44.34
C LEU A 753 2.38 -34.51 -45.11
N ILE A 754 1.73 -35.47 -44.47
CA ILE A 754 1.31 -36.75 -45.05
C ILE A 754 -0.19 -36.66 -45.34
N PRO A 755 -0.70 -37.09 -46.51
CA PRO A 755 -2.15 -37.18 -46.74
C PRO A 755 -2.83 -37.98 -45.63
N ALA A 756 -3.95 -37.47 -45.10
CA ALA A 756 -4.63 -38.02 -43.92
C ALA A 756 -5.14 -39.45 -44.11
#